data_AF-G0V2S4-F1
#
_entry.id   AF-G0V2S4-F1
#
_cell.length_a   1.000
_cell.length_b   1.000
_cell.length_c   1.000
_cell.angle_alpha   90.00
_cell.angle_beta   90.00
_cell.angle_gamma   90.00
#
_symmetry.space_group_name_H-M   'P 1'
#
loop_
_entity.id
_entity.type
_entity.pdbx_description
1 polymer ?
#
loop_
_entity_poly.entity_id
_entity_poly.type
_entity_poly.pdbx_seq_one_letter_code
_entity_poly.pdbx_strand_id
1 'polypeptide(L)'
;MDHLLSRVLMEVEGGLQQRRPMREISIIRDHLESGDESLEMLGLTQLCDVLNMASPMTLSAIRPPVFVPLVIKCMKRENLDLVILAARVLTYMVDAISSSVYVLSAEGGIDVLLQNLTEIKDIELSEQCLTCLEKVTENSSCASILLQNMGVSVLLTFIDFFSTASQRKAWLSVVAMCRCITVETFGCVEGSLQDISARIDHDDNKISENAITSLCHIISGVSSDSELVARAFSGICRPLMSVLNRGDMSDSVFTSVLALLSAAIVHSAQVAREVMESGIVEWMFELIRSSSEQQQRLSLGHHTSRSEDTREPSIGTEDITHRETVEMPAQRERRLSVEQSKMLCLALTSLLPRVNTGYPKYSDTLSALVSEALDNGDDRVLGSLADDNGVVNDEEDDDDDSEDGVEDDDEGEEEEEDGEETQYTHEEVLTRAAEVGILLEKNELYKSCKLTHSCDGCGIRCSPTNWFRCNKCHDYDLCGKCLLSEWESHAVDGAMHSFCDMSDVLHKTGEPLKASEGTDEHINHIMSQREELYHQCPQLLALVLNGIPTMVTLFNESETHLVRSHCLVFIDRALALATPKQISEIKGLSEAALCEMIVTAMVDTSLVLNVQVMYLCRLLLEKNPEVYLQCFIHEGVTNSLVKIHERNKCYRQQPEEEQESPVGSDATHLKCPTTIANWRELLSIEATNLLAMFSSLSDDSRICRLKNVDTLLRENRLQEAFDTLRAVLLDDTTAYELSTTDVLHTLVEKLKSVNDIGAVVALSRTLAKQGSNSASPFARFVRLLQTALSYLDQFQPPTFSVVKSIHTQIPLRLVVHTPGSGTKQKLSTGASKSGQNNRSAPSAPRSSSSPAPSRETTTRRPTTRATPRKAAPI
;
A
#
# COMPACT_ATOMS: atom_id res chain seq x y z
N MET A 1 59.47 36.15 28.01
CA MET A 1 58.38 36.09 29.02
C MET A 1 57.02 36.38 28.39
N ASP A 2 57.05 37.15 27.33
CA ASP A 2 56.01 37.64 26.44
C ASP A 2 55.01 36.54 26.05
N HIS A 3 55.47 35.33 25.71
CA HIS A 3 54.60 34.19 25.39
C HIS A 3 53.76 33.67 26.56
N LEU A 4 54.19 33.90 27.82
CA LEU A 4 53.39 33.65 29.02
C LEU A 4 52.45 34.83 29.32
N LEU A 5 52.92 36.06 29.10
CA LEU A 5 52.08 37.27 29.22
C LEU A 5 50.91 37.24 28.23
N SER A 6 51.13 36.89 26.96
CA SER A 6 50.04 36.73 25.98
C SER A 6 49.06 35.64 26.36
N ARG A 7 49.50 34.53 26.97
CA ARG A 7 48.60 33.46 27.40
C ARG A 7 47.76 33.86 28.60
N VAL A 8 48.36 34.50 29.60
CA VAL A 8 47.63 35.07 30.74
C VAL A 8 46.71 36.22 30.31
N LEU A 9 47.10 37.03 29.31
CA LEU A 9 46.23 38.03 28.72
C LEU A 9 45.03 37.39 28.00
N MET A 10 45.22 36.36 27.18
CA MET A 10 44.10 35.63 26.56
C MET A 10 43.19 34.95 27.60
N GLU A 11 43.76 34.34 28.65
CA GLU A 11 43.00 33.73 29.75
C GLU A 11 42.18 34.79 30.53
N VAL A 12 42.73 36.01 30.72
CA VAL A 12 42.03 37.14 31.37
C VAL A 12 41.04 37.84 30.44
N GLU A 13 41.35 38.00 29.15
CA GLU A 13 40.46 38.60 28.14
C GLU A 13 39.27 37.69 27.87
N GLY A 14 39.47 36.38 27.75
CA GLY A 14 38.39 35.38 27.71
C GLY A 14 37.52 35.43 28.97
N GLY A 15 38.14 35.47 30.15
CA GLY A 15 37.43 35.65 31.42
C GLY A 15 36.68 36.98 31.55
N LEU A 16 37.11 38.04 30.85
CA LEU A 16 36.40 39.33 30.77
C LEU A 16 35.29 39.31 29.71
N GLN A 17 35.49 38.60 28.60
CA GLN A 17 34.51 38.41 27.54
C GLN A 17 33.32 37.57 28.04
N GLN A 18 33.55 36.47 28.76
CA GLN A 18 32.50 35.69 29.43
C GLN A 18 31.72 36.49 30.49
N ARG A 19 32.37 37.47 31.16
CA ARG A 19 31.73 38.31 32.20
C ARG A 19 30.86 39.45 31.65
N ARG A 20 30.90 39.75 30.35
CA ARG A 20 30.02 40.76 29.74
C ARG A 20 28.56 40.28 29.63
N PRO A 21 28.23 39.16 28.95
CA PRO A 21 26.85 38.72 28.79
C PRO A 21 26.18 38.40 30.13
N MET A 22 26.91 37.84 31.11
CA MET A 22 26.36 37.60 32.45
C MET A 22 25.93 38.90 33.18
N ARG A 23 26.57 40.04 32.91
CA ARG A 23 26.16 41.34 33.48
C ARG A 23 24.97 41.92 32.73
N GLU A 24 24.97 41.79 31.42
CA GLU A 24 23.88 42.23 30.53
C GLU A 24 22.58 41.49 30.86
N ILE A 25 22.63 40.16 30.96
CA ILE A 25 21.52 39.30 31.38
C ILE A 25 21.04 39.63 32.81
N SER A 26 21.93 40.02 33.72
CA SER A 26 21.51 40.52 35.04
C SER A 26 20.76 41.85 34.96
N ILE A 27 21.20 42.79 34.14
CA ILE A 27 20.53 44.09 33.94
C ILE A 27 19.15 43.88 33.28
N ILE A 28 19.07 42.98 32.30
CA ILE A 28 17.81 42.58 31.66
C ILE A 28 16.81 42.04 32.68
N ARG A 29 17.23 41.14 33.57
CA ARG A 29 16.38 40.66 34.68
C ARG A 29 15.93 41.82 35.57
N ASP A 30 16.85 42.68 35.99
CA ASP A 30 16.55 43.80 36.91
C ASP A 30 15.57 44.81 36.28
N HIS A 31 15.59 44.97 34.94
CA HIS A 31 14.56 45.70 34.18
C HIS A 31 13.19 45.01 34.21
N LEU A 32 13.13 43.69 34.01
CA LEU A 32 11.88 42.89 34.05
C LEU A 32 11.27 42.75 35.46
N GLU A 33 12.10 42.78 36.51
CA GLU A 33 11.66 42.78 37.91
C GLU A 33 11.10 44.14 38.36
N SER A 34 11.43 45.24 37.66
CA SER A 34 11.14 46.62 38.09
C SER A 34 9.66 46.97 38.30
N GLY A 35 8.75 46.35 37.55
CA GLY A 35 7.31 46.65 37.58
C GLY A 35 6.88 47.88 36.76
N ASP A 36 7.81 48.66 36.21
CA ASP A 36 7.56 49.78 35.30
C ASP A 36 7.49 49.25 33.85
N GLU A 37 6.38 49.47 33.16
CA GLU A 37 6.17 48.94 31.80
C GLU A 37 7.20 49.45 30.78
N SER A 38 7.76 50.64 30.99
CA SER A 38 8.81 51.19 30.10
C SER A 38 10.15 50.49 30.30
N LEU A 39 10.45 50.04 31.51
CA LEU A 39 11.63 49.23 31.82
C LEU A 39 11.39 47.75 31.48
N GLU A 40 10.19 47.21 31.71
CA GLU A 40 9.83 45.86 31.29
C GLU A 40 9.94 45.72 29.76
N MET A 41 9.44 46.67 28.95
CA MET A 41 9.66 46.67 27.49
C MET A 41 11.13 46.81 27.08
N LEU A 42 11.93 47.63 27.78
CA LEU A 42 13.36 47.73 27.51
C LEU A 42 14.08 46.40 27.79
N GLY A 43 13.77 45.76 28.92
CA GLY A 43 14.31 44.45 29.28
C GLY A 43 13.90 43.36 28.28
N LEU A 44 12.63 43.32 27.87
CA LEU A 44 12.16 42.40 26.83
C LEU A 44 12.86 42.64 25.48
N THR A 45 13.03 43.88 25.05
CA THR A 45 13.75 44.21 23.81
C THR A 45 15.19 43.72 23.87
N GLN A 46 15.90 44.02 24.97
CA GLN A 46 17.28 43.58 25.17
C GLN A 46 17.40 42.04 25.23
N LEU A 47 16.42 41.34 25.83
CA LEU A 47 16.38 39.87 25.84
C LEU A 47 16.12 39.30 24.44
N CYS A 48 15.24 39.95 23.68
CA CYS A 48 14.95 39.62 22.28
C CYS A 48 16.22 39.74 21.41
N ASP A 49 16.99 40.81 21.55
CA ASP A 49 18.24 41.01 20.82
C ASP A 49 19.32 39.97 21.19
N VAL A 50 19.44 39.63 22.49
CA VAL A 50 20.39 38.60 22.98
C VAL A 50 20.00 37.18 22.52
N LEU A 51 18.71 36.90 22.32
CA LEU A 51 18.22 35.63 21.76
C LEU A 51 18.39 35.57 20.23
N ASN A 52 18.12 36.67 19.51
CA ASN A 52 18.36 36.76 18.07
C ASN A 52 19.85 36.63 17.68
N MET A 53 20.74 37.13 18.54
CA MET A 53 22.20 37.08 18.36
C MET A 53 22.85 36.06 19.31
N ALA A 54 22.15 34.94 19.55
CA ALA A 54 22.54 33.96 20.55
C ALA A 54 23.88 33.27 20.24
N SER A 55 24.69 33.12 21.28
CA SER A 55 25.87 32.26 21.32
C SER A 55 25.67 31.20 22.41
N PRO A 56 26.40 30.06 22.37
CA PRO A 56 26.35 29.08 23.46
C PRO A 56 26.68 29.70 24.84
N MET A 57 27.50 30.76 24.87
CA MET A 57 27.84 31.51 26.10
C MET A 57 26.75 32.46 26.59
N THR A 58 25.82 32.93 25.75
CA THR A 58 24.66 33.72 26.19
C THR A 58 23.50 32.83 26.58
N LEU A 59 23.21 31.77 25.81
CA LEU A 59 22.16 30.81 26.12
C LEU A 59 22.38 30.12 27.47
N SER A 60 23.61 29.65 27.74
CA SER A 60 23.98 29.05 29.04
C SER A 60 23.95 30.01 30.24
N ALA A 61 23.86 31.33 30.00
CA ALA A 61 23.70 32.35 31.04
C ALA A 61 22.22 32.75 31.26
N ILE A 62 21.34 32.51 30.29
CA ILE A 62 19.89 32.63 30.45
C ILE A 62 19.37 31.42 31.23
N ARG A 63 18.63 31.65 32.31
CA ARG A 63 18.03 30.58 33.12
C ARG A 63 16.51 30.63 33.00
N PRO A 64 15.86 29.70 32.28
CA PRO A 64 14.42 29.74 32.08
C PRO A 64 13.57 29.84 33.36
N PRO A 65 13.90 29.16 34.49
CA PRO A 65 13.19 29.34 35.78
C PRO A 65 13.24 30.74 36.39
N VAL A 66 14.04 31.67 35.83
CA VAL A 66 14.08 33.08 36.24
C VAL A 66 13.35 33.95 35.23
N PHE A 67 13.56 33.73 33.94
CA PHE A 67 13.02 34.61 32.89
C PHE A 67 11.60 34.25 32.46
N VAL A 68 11.25 32.96 32.34
CA VAL A 68 9.91 32.54 31.90
C VAL A 68 8.80 33.06 32.82
N PRO A 69 8.89 33.01 34.17
CA PRO A 69 7.87 33.61 35.04
C PRO A 69 7.71 35.14 34.84
N LEU A 70 8.82 35.85 34.59
CA LEU A 70 8.81 37.30 34.35
C LEU A 70 8.17 37.64 32.99
N VAL A 71 8.44 36.84 31.95
CA VAL A 71 7.81 36.99 30.63
C VAL A 71 6.32 36.64 30.69
N ILE A 72 5.92 35.58 31.40
CA ILE A 72 4.50 35.23 31.64
C ILE A 72 3.78 36.36 32.41
N LYS A 73 4.42 36.98 33.40
CA LYS A 73 3.91 38.18 34.10
C LYS A 73 3.71 39.35 33.13
N CYS A 74 4.66 39.58 32.20
CA CYS A 74 4.53 40.61 31.17
C CYS A 74 3.35 40.32 30.21
N MET A 75 3.13 39.06 29.81
CA MET A 75 1.98 38.66 28.98
C MET A 75 0.60 38.81 29.66
N LYS A 76 0.56 39.10 30.98
CA LYS A 76 -0.66 39.37 31.75
C LYS A 76 -0.95 40.88 31.94
N ARG A 77 -0.19 41.77 31.28
CA ARG A 77 -0.43 43.22 31.26
C ARG A 77 -1.60 43.61 30.33
N GLU A 78 -2.11 44.82 30.48
CA GLU A 78 -3.11 45.40 29.56
C GLU A 78 -2.49 46.06 28.31
N ASN A 79 -1.18 46.34 28.35
CA ASN A 79 -0.42 47.04 27.33
C ASN A 79 -0.04 46.10 26.17
N LEU A 80 -0.71 46.24 25.02
CA LEU A 80 -0.58 45.31 23.88
C LEU A 80 0.85 45.23 23.32
N ASP A 81 1.56 46.36 23.17
CA ASP A 81 2.93 46.38 22.63
C ASP A 81 3.88 45.54 23.51
N LEU A 82 3.73 45.66 24.83
CA LEU A 82 4.48 44.90 25.83
C LEU A 82 4.11 43.41 25.77
N VAL A 83 2.82 43.07 25.64
CA VAL A 83 2.35 41.67 25.57
C VAL A 83 2.79 40.98 24.28
N ILE A 84 2.76 41.65 23.13
CA ILE A 84 3.28 41.16 21.84
C ILE A 84 4.79 40.90 21.94
N LEU A 85 5.54 41.86 22.48
CA LEU A 85 6.98 41.72 22.67
C LEU A 85 7.32 40.58 23.65
N ALA A 86 6.52 40.40 24.71
CA ALA A 86 6.67 39.30 25.66
C ALA A 86 6.39 37.93 24.99
N ALA A 87 5.34 37.82 24.16
CA ALA A 87 5.06 36.61 23.40
C ALA A 87 6.18 36.27 22.39
N ARG A 88 6.80 37.29 21.77
CA ARG A 88 7.94 37.14 20.87
C ARG A 88 9.20 36.65 21.59
N VAL A 89 9.52 37.26 22.73
CA VAL A 89 10.60 36.81 23.62
C VAL A 89 10.36 35.37 24.09
N LEU A 90 9.13 35.01 24.47
CA LEU A 90 8.79 33.65 24.88
C LEU A 90 8.98 32.65 23.74
N THR A 91 8.60 33.03 22.51
CA THR A 91 8.81 32.21 21.29
C THR A 91 10.29 31.90 21.11
N TYR A 92 11.17 32.90 21.15
CA TYR A 92 12.61 32.68 21.03
C TYR A 92 13.21 31.94 22.22
N MET A 93 12.64 32.07 23.43
CA MET A 93 13.07 31.31 24.60
C MET A 93 12.74 29.81 24.51
N VAL A 94 11.61 29.42 23.91
CA VAL A 94 11.28 27.99 23.73
C VAL A 94 12.05 27.36 22.55
N ASP A 95 12.27 28.13 21.49
CA ASP A 95 12.98 27.67 20.28
C ASP A 95 14.50 27.53 20.53
N ALA A 96 15.14 28.50 21.21
CA ALA A 96 16.58 28.49 21.48
C ALA A 96 16.99 27.76 22.77
N ILE A 97 16.06 27.44 23.68
CA ILE A 97 16.35 26.78 24.96
C ILE A 97 15.21 25.81 25.31
N SER A 98 15.39 24.52 24.96
CA SER A 98 14.35 23.48 25.10
C SER A 98 13.80 23.33 26.53
N SER A 99 14.60 23.61 27.56
CA SER A 99 14.15 23.56 28.97
C SER A 99 13.17 24.67 29.35
N SER A 100 13.05 25.74 28.54
CA SER A 100 12.00 26.77 28.71
C SER A 100 10.59 26.20 28.54
N VAL A 101 10.42 25.16 27.70
CA VAL A 101 9.12 24.54 27.42
C VAL A 101 8.53 23.90 28.69
N TYR A 102 9.32 23.15 29.44
CA TYR A 102 8.91 22.56 30.71
C TYR A 102 8.59 23.61 31.79
N VAL A 103 9.40 24.67 31.88
CA VAL A 103 9.16 25.78 32.82
C VAL A 103 7.88 26.55 32.45
N LEU A 104 7.65 26.79 31.16
CA LEU A 104 6.44 27.44 30.65
C LEU A 104 5.16 26.66 31.02
N SER A 105 5.22 25.33 30.96
CA SER A 105 4.13 24.47 31.43
C SER A 105 3.96 24.51 32.95
N ALA A 106 5.05 24.47 33.72
CA ALA A 106 5.01 24.46 35.19
C ALA A 106 4.51 25.78 35.80
N GLU A 107 4.81 26.91 35.16
CA GLU A 107 4.43 28.27 35.58
C GLU A 107 3.05 28.71 35.04
N GLY A 108 2.29 27.79 34.43
CA GLY A 108 0.94 28.05 33.92
C GLY A 108 0.88 29.08 32.78
N GLY A 109 1.92 29.14 31.94
CA GLY A 109 1.92 30.03 30.77
C GLY A 109 1.23 29.43 29.53
N ILE A 110 1.00 28.12 29.50
CA ILE A 110 0.12 27.47 28.52
C ILE A 110 -1.28 28.10 28.55
N ASP A 111 -1.86 28.26 29.74
CA ASP A 111 -3.17 28.89 29.92
C ASP A 111 -3.22 30.33 29.38
N VAL A 112 -2.09 31.05 29.43
CA VAL A 112 -1.97 32.45 28.98
C VAL A 112 -1.88 32.54 27.46
N LEU A 113 -1.21 31.58 26.83
CA LEU A 113 -1.19 31.43 25.37
C LEU A 113 -2.60 31.09 24.86
N LEU A 114 -3.25 30.09 25.47
CA LEU A 114 -4.61 29.69 25.11
C LEU A 114 -5.65 30.81 25.39
N GLN A 115 -5.50 31.58 26.47
CA GLN A 115 -6.42 32.70 26.77
C GLN A 115 -6.39 33.77 25.69
N ASN A 116 -5.21 34.16 25.19
CA ASN A 116 -5.10 35.19 24.14
C ASN A 116 -5.58 34.71 22.77
N LEU A 117 -5.69 33.39 22.55
CA LEU A 117 -6.28 32.78 21.35
C LEU A 117 -7.79 32.50 21.50
N THR A 118 -8.27 32.35 22.74
CA THR A 118 -9.72 32.26 23.07
C THR A 118 -10.40 33.62 23.01
N GLU A 119 -9.71 34.68 23.45
CA GLU A 119 -10.16 36.07 23.37
C GLU A 119 -9.21 36.86 22.44
N ILE A 120 -9.40 36.76 21.12
CA ILE A 120 -8.62 37.50 20.14
C ILE A 120 -8.84 39.01 20.31
N LYS A 121 -7.90 39.66 21.00
CA LYS A 121 -7.82 41.11 21.20
C LYS A 121 -7.12 41.81 20.03
N ASP A 122 -6.11 41.15 19.49
CA ASP A 122 -5.26 41.62 18.40
C ASP A 122 -4.74 40.43 17.56
N ILE A 123 -4.48 40.67 16.27
CA ILE A 123 -4.08 39.63 15.32
C ILE A 123 -2.57 39.36 15.37
N GLU A 124 -1.71 40.37 15.52
CA GLU A 124 -0.25 40.15 15.62
C GLU A 124 0.07 39.37 16.90
N LEU A 125 -0.55 39.74 18.04
CA LEU A 125 -0.44 38.97 19.27
C LEU A 125 -0.86 37.50 19.07
N SER A 126 -1.98 37.28 18.38
CA SER A 126 -2.52 35.94 18.17
C SER A 126 -1.62 35.11 17.24
N GLU A 127 -1.13 35.65 16.12
CA GLU A 127 -0.17 34.96 15.24
C GLU A 127 1.19 34.69 15.93
N GLN A 128 1.62 35.57 16.84
CA GLN A 128 2.79 35.34 17.69
C GLN A 128 2.54 34.22 18.72
N CYS A 129 1.36 34.17 19.35
CA CYS A 129 0.96 33.08 20.25
C CYS A 129 0.82 31.73 19.51
N LEU A 130 0.30 31.71 18.28
CA LEU A 130 0.28 30.50 17.43
C LEU A 130 1.71 30.02 17.12
N THR A 131 2.62 30.93 16.78
CA THR A 131 4.03 30.59 16.53
C THR A 131 4.75 30.09 17.79
N CYS A 132 4.39 30.62 18.97
CA CYS A 132 4.90 30.10 20.24
C CYS A 132 4.36 28.69 20.54
N LEU A 133 3.07 28.44 20.30
CA LEU A 133 2.47 27.13 20.52
C LEU A 133 2.98 26.06 19.56
N GLU A 134 3.23 26.40 18.29
CA GLU A 134 3.91 25.54 17.30
C GLU A 134 5.18 24.93 17.92
N LYS A 135 6.07 25.78 18.43
CA LYS A 135 7.31 25.38 19.11
C LYS A 135 7.11 24.63 20.43
N VAL A 136 6.09 24.98 21.22
CA VAL A 136 5.76 24.23 22.44
C VAL A 136 5.22 22.82 22.11
N THR A 137 4.51 22.66 20.99
CA THR A 137 3.92 21.36 20.57
C THR A 137 4.92 20.40 19.91
N GLU A 138 6.12 20.85 19.54
CA GLU A 138 7.22 19.94 19.16
C GLU A 138 7.54 18.95 20.30
N ASN A 139 7.35 19.36 21.55
CA ASN A 139 7.48 18.52 22.75
C ASN A 139 6.18 17.74 23.06
N SER A 140 6.22 16.41 22.98
CA SER A 140 5.06 15.53 23.21
C SER A 140 4.39 15.71 24.58
N SER A 141 5.16 15.94 25.65
CA SER A 141 4.60 16.13 26.99
C SER A 141 3.78 17.42 27.09
N CYS A 142 4.24 18.51 26.45
CA CYS A 142 3.50 19.77 26.42
C CYS A 142 2.34 19.73 25.41
N ALA A 143 2.44 18.98 24.31
CA ALA A 143 1.31 18.70 23.42
C ALA A 143 0.18 17.95 24.15
N SER A 144 0.50 16.99 25.02
CA SER A 144 -0.47 16.29 25.88
C SER A 144 -1.17 17.24 26.88
N ILE A 145 -0.43 18.16 27.49
CA ILE A 145 -0.98 19.17 28.41
C ILE A 145 -1.85 20.19 27.66
N LEU A 146 -1.48 20.58 26.45
CA LEU A 146 -2.29 21.44 25.58
C LEU A 146 -3.59 20.76 25.14
N LEU A 147 -3.56 19.47 24.81
CA LEU A 147 -4.75 18.66 24.51
C LEU A 147 -5.72 18.65 25.71
N GLN A 148 -5.23 18.39 26.92
CA GLN A 148 -6.05 18.36 28.15
C GLN A 148 -6.71 19.72 28.46
N ASN A 149 -6.06 20.83 28.11
CA ASN A 149 -6.61 22.18 28.22
C ASN A 149 -7.51 22.59 27.03
N MET A 150 -8.10 21.62 26.33
CA MET A 150 -8.98 21.81 25.15
C MET A 150 -8.33 22.58 23.99
N GLY A 151 -6.99 22.58 23.90
CA GLY A 151 -6.22 23.41 22.96
C GLY A 151 -6.64 23.26 21.51
N VAL A 152 -6.99 22.05 21.06
CA VAL A 152 -7.50 21.80 19.69
C VAL A 152 -8.74 22.64 19.38
N SER A 153 -9.69 22.73 20.33
CA SER A 153 -10.92 23.51 20.15
C SER A 153 -10.63 25.02 20.13
N VAL A 154 -9.72 25.49 21.00
CA VAL A 154 -9.27 26.89 21.03
C VAL A 154 -8.62 27.30 19.70
N LEU A 155 -7.69 26.49 19.18
CA LEU A 155 -7.00 26.80 17.92
C LEU A 155 -7.93 26.82 16.71
N LEU A 156 -8.92 25.93 16.66
CA LEU A 156 -9.83 25.82 15.51
C LEU A 156 -10.96 26.87 15.52
N THR A 157 -11.40 27.34 16.69
CA THR A 157 -12.57 28.26 16.84
C THR A 157 -12.47 29.53 15.97
N PHE A 158 -11.27 30.06 15.74
CA PHE A 158 -11.03 31.29 14.98
C PHE A 158 -10.05 31.11 13.81
N ILE A 159 -9.76 29.88 13.39
CA ILE A 159 -8.65 29.61 12.45
C ILE A 159 -8.78 30.35 11.11
N ASP A 160 -10.01 30.50 10.61
CA ASP A 160 -10.31 31.15 9.32
C ASP A 160 -10.01 32.66 9.27
N PHE A 161 -9.80 33.32 10.42
CA PHE A 161 -9.46 34.74 10.47
C PHE A 161 -7.95 35.00 10.27
N PHE A 162 -7.11 33.97 10.35
CA PHE A 162 -5.66 34.08 10.22
C PHE A 162 -5.16 33.93 8.79
N SER A 163 -3.93 34.39 8.53
CA SER A 163 -3.24 34.14 7.27
C SER A 163 -3.02 32.64 7.04
N THR A 164 -3.00 32.17 5.80
CA THR A 164 -2.78 30.74 5.47
C THR A 164 -1.46 30.20 6.03
N ALA A 165 -0.45 31.07 6.20
CA ALA A 165 0.79 30.72 6.89
C ALA A 165 0.53 30.35 8.36
N SER A 166 -0.13 31.23 9.12
CA SER A 166 -0.48 30.99 10.53
C SER A 166 -1.50 29.87 10.74
N GLN A 167 -2.42 29.68 9.78
CA GLN A 167 -3.31 28.51 9.77
C GLN A 167 -2.52 27.19 9.69
N ARG A 168 -1.50 27.11 8.83
CA ARG A 168 -0.63 25.91 8.76
C ARG A 168 0.09 25.64 10.09
N LYS A 169 0.58 26.68 10.77
CA LYS A 169 1.19 26.58 12.12
C LYS A 169 0.23 26.02 13.15
N ALA A 170 -0.98 26.60 13.23
CA ALA A 170 -2.04 26.12 14.09
C ALA A 170 -2.39 24.64 13.80
N TRP A 171 -2.42 24.26 12.52
CA TRP A 171 -2.63 22.88 12.10
C TRP A 171 -1.49 21.91 12.48
N LEU A 172 -0.23 22.34 12.50
CA LEU A 172 0.88 21.54 13.05
C LEU A 172 0.72 21.31 14.56
N SER A 173 0.32 22.34 15.32
CA SER A 173 -0.03 22.19 16.74
C SER A 173 -1.22 21.25 16.96
N VAL A 174 -2.24 21.28 16.09
CA VAL A 174 -3.38 20.34 16.16
C VAL A 174 -2.92 18.91 15.88
N VAL A 175 -2.11 18.66 14.84
CA VAL A 175 -1.55 17.34 14.54
C VAL A 175 -0.74 16.80 15.74
N ALA A 176 0.12 17.62 16.32
CA ALA A 176 0.95 17.25 17.47
C ALA A 176 0.11 16.95 18.73
N MET A 177 -0.92 17.75 19.03
CA MET A 177 -1.89 17.44 20.10
C MET A 177 -2.66 16.14 19.81
N CYS A 178 -3.08 15.91 18.56
CA CYS A 178 -3.80 14.70 18.17
C CYS A 178 -2.96 13.42 18.31
N ARG A 179 -1.63 13.51 18.15
CA ARG A 179 -0.67 12.41 18.40
C ARG A 179 -0.69 11.91 19.86
N CYS A 180 -1.13 12.75 20.81
CA CYS A 180 -1.21 12.42 22.24
C CYS A 180 -2.58 11.87 22.69
N ILE A 181 -3.51 11.58 21.76
CA ILE A 181 -4.85 11.12 22.09
C ILE A 181 -4.85 9.64 22.52
N THR A 182 -5.64 9.35 23.55
CA THR A 182 -5.96 8.00 24.03
C THR A 182 -7.48 7.86 24.18
N VAL A 183 -7.96 6.65 24.47
CA VAL A 183 -9.36 6.38 24.85
C VAL A 183 -9.83 7.27 26.00
N GLU A 184 -8.95 7.65 26.93
CA GLU A 184 -9.29 8.51 28.07
C GLU A 184 -9.34 10.00 27.71
N THR A 185 -8.45 10.47 26.83
CA THR A 185 -8.36 11.90 26.43
C THR A 185 -9.22 12.26 25.22
N PHE A 186 -9.89 11.30 24.58
CA PHE A 186 -10.75 11.53 23.40
C PHE A 186 -11.83 12.60 23.62
N GLY A 187 -12.37 12.74 24.84
CA GLY A 187 -13.34 13.79 25.19
C GLY A 187 -12.82 15.22 24.99
N CYS A 188 -11.50 15.42 24.94
CA CYS A 188 -10.87 16.72 24.66
C CYS A 188 -10.95 17.11 23.17
N VAL A 189 -11.07 16.14 22.25
CA VAL A 189 -11.17 16.39 20.80
C VAL A 189 -12.59 16.23 20.26
N GLU A 190 -13.47 15.48 20.93
CA GLU A 190 -14.78 15.07 20.42
C GLU A 190 -15.64 16.25 19.88
N GLY A 191 -15.62 17.39 20.57
CA GLY A 191 -16.33 18.60 20.14
C GLY A 191 -15.79 19.26 18.87
N SER A 192 -14.53 19.01 18.52
CA SER A 192 -13.80 19.63 17.38
C SER A 192 -13.80 18.76 16.12
N LEU A 193 -14.32 17.53 16.18
CA LEU A 193 -14.28 16.57 15.06
C LEU A 193 -14.93 17.12 13.78
N GLN A 194 -15.99 17.93 13.91
CA GLN A 194 -16.68 18.54 12.76
C GLN A 194 -15.82 19.63 12.10
N ASP A 195 -15.08 20.42 12.89
CA ASP A 195 -14.19 21.48 12.38
C ASP A 195 -12.98 20.88 11.64
N ILE A 196 -12.42 19.79 12.17
CA ILE A 196 -11.38 19.00 11.49
C ILE A 196 -11.91 18.40 10.19
N SER A 197 -13.09 17.77 10.24
CA SER A 197 -13.76 17.21 9.04
C SER A 197 -14.03 18.25 7.97
N ALA A 198 -14.33 19.50 8.37
CA ALA A 198 -14.56 20.63 7.49
C ALA A 198 -13.28 21.22 6.88
N ARG A 199 -12.08 20.72 7.20
CA ARG A 199 -10.80 21.12 6.55
C ARG A 199 -10.15 20.02 5.72
N ILE A 200 -10.77 18.83 5.62
CA ILE A 200 -10.33 17.77 4.70
C ILE A 200 -10.32 18.27 3.25
N ASP A 201 -11.43 18.84 2.76
CA ASP A 201 -11.51 19.43 1.41
C ASP A 201 -11.24 20.94 1.45
N HIS A 202 -10.01 21.29 1.81
CA HIS A 202 -9.51 22.66 1.83
C HIS A 202 -8.67 22.97 0.57
N ASP A 203 -8.66 24.22 0.11
CA ASP A 203 -7.89 24.62 -1.09
C ASP A 203 -6.37 24.46 -0.88
N ASP A 204 -5.89 24.71 0.34
CA ASP A 204 -4.48 24.54 0.70
C ASP A 204 -4.17 23.07 1.07
N ASN A 205 -3.36 22.41 0.23
CA ASN A 205 -2.99 21.00 0.41
C ASN A 205 -2.34 20.70 1.77
N LYS A 206 -1.53 21.60 2.36
CA LYS A 206 -0.90 21.33 3.67
C LYS A 206 -1.91 21.36 4.82
N ILE A 207 -2.96 22.17 4.71
CA ILE A 207 -4.07 22.21 5.69
C ILE A 207 -4.96 20.97 5.52
N SER A 208 -5.28 20.58 4.28
CA SER A 208 -5.99 19.32 3.98
C SER A 208 -5.25 18.12 4.57
N GLU A 209 -3.94 18.02 4.30
CA GLU A 209 -3.08 16.95 4.79
C GLU A 209 -3.01 16.91 6.31
N ASN A 210 -2.80 18.04 6.99
CA ASN A 210 -2.78 18.10 8.45
C ASN A 210 -4.13 17.73 9.09
N ALA A 211 -5.27 18.09 8.46
CA ALA A 211 -6.59 17.67 8.94
C ALA A 211 -6.79 16.14 8.82
N ILE A 212 -6.35 15.55 7.70
CA ILE A 212 -6.38 14.10 7.47
C ILE A 212 -5.46 13.36 8.47
N THR A 213 -4.21 13.83 8.64
CA THR A 213 -3.24 13.27 9.58
C THR A 213 -3.69 13.40 11.04
N SER A 214 -4.37 14.49 11.40
CA SER A 214 -5.00 14.63 12.72
C SER A 214 -6.02 13.51 12.98
N LEU A 215 -6.87 13.19 11.99
CA LEU A 215 -7.83 12.09 12.08
C LEU A 215 -7.13 10.72 12.13
N CYS A 216 -6.03 10.51 11.41
CA CYS A 216 -5.20 9.30 11.52
C CYS A 216 -4.69 9.10 12.96
N HIS A 217 -4.19 10.15 13.60
CA HIS A 217 -3.72 10.08 14.99
C HIS A 217 -4.87 9.86 15.99
N ILE A 218 -5.99 10.59 15.85
CA ILE A 218 -7.20 10.39 16.69
C ILE A 218 -7.63 8.91 16.64
N ILE A 219 -7.78 8.35 15.44
CA ILE A 219 -8.24 6.97 15.23
C ILE A 219 -7.22 5.94 15.73
N SER A 220 -5.92 6.21 15.59
CA SER A 220 -4.87 5.37 16.15
C SER A 220 -4.89 5.38 17.68
N GLY A 221 -5.13 6.55 18.30
CA GLY A 221 -5.22 6.73 19.75
C GLY A 221 -6.43 6.05 20.41
N VAL A 222 -7.54 5.91 19.67
CA VAL A 222 -8.75 5.20 20.13
C VAL A 222 -8.94 3.81 19.50
N SER A 223 -7.90 3.27 18.86
CA SER A 223 -7.90 1.99 18.12
C SER A 223 -8.33 0.74 18.92
N SER A 224 -8.40 0.84 20.25
CA SER A 224 -8.92 -0.18 21.18
C SER A 224 -10.43 -0.09 21.42
N ASP A 225 -11.14 0.91 20.87
CA ASP A 225 -12.59 1.08 20.98
C ASP A 225 -13.21 1.37 19.58
N SER A 226 -13.91 0.36 19.05
CA SER A 226 -14.54 0.37 17.73
C SER A 226 -15.69 1.39 17.61
N GLU A 227 -16.30 1.82 18.73
CA GLU A 227 -17.32 2.87 18.73
C GLU A 227 -16.68 4.27 18.68
N LEU A 228 -15.60 4.49 19.43
CA LEU A 228 -14.85 5.76 19.35
C LEU A 228 -14.21 5.96 17.97
N VAL A 229 -13.67 4.90 17.35
CA VAL A 229 -13.19 4.93 15.95
C VAL A 229 -14.32 5.31 14.99
N ALA A 230 -15.52 4.70 15.14
CA ALA A 230 -16.67 5.03 14.32
C ALA A 230 -17.14 6.49 14.51
N ARG A 231 -17.06 7.01 15.74
CA ARG A 231 -17.43 8.40 16.06
C ARG A 231 -16.42 9.40 15.48
N ALA A 232 -15.13 9.13 15.60
CA ALA A 232 -14.04 9.93 15.04
C ALA A 232 -14.08 10.02 13.50
N PHE A 233 -14.52 8.95 12.84
CA PHE A 233 -14.65 8.87 11.38
C PHE A 233 -16.00 9.37 10.83
N SER A 234 -17.02 9.56 11.68
CA SER A 234 -18.40 9.76 11.23
C SER A 234 -18.59 10.98 10.32
N GLY A 235 -19.14 10.76 9.12
CA GLY A 235 -19.46 11.80 8.14
C GLY A 235 -18.32 12.24 7.23
N ILE A 236 -17.08 11.76 7.42
CA ILE A 236 -15.92 12.24 6.65
C ILE A 236 -15.84 11.68 5.22
N CYS A 237 -16.56 10.59 4.91
CA CYS A 237 -16.58 9.99 3.58
C CYS A 237 -16.96 10.97 2.47
N ARG A 238 -17.81 11.97 2.74
CA ARG A 238 -18.21 12.97 1.75
C ARG A 238 -17.09 13.98 1.44
N PRO A 239 -16.45 14.65 2.44
CA PRO A 239 -15.21 15.39 2.22
C PRO A 239 -14.13 14.57 1.50
N LEU A 240 -13.89 13.32 1.93
CA LEU A 240 -12.90 12.44 1.27
C LEU A 240 -13.24 12.20 -0.20
N MET A 241 -14.49 11.87 -0.54
CA MET A 241 -14.90 11.72 -1.94
C MET A 241 -14.85 13.03 -2.75
N SER A 242 -14.86 14.21 -2.11
CA SER A 242 -14.61 15.48 -2.80
C SER A 242 -13.12 15.58 -3.19
N VAL A 243 -12.22 15.37 -2.22
CA VAL A 243 -10.76 15.38 -2.41
C VAL A 243 -10.30 14.31 -3.40
N LEU A 244 -10.83 13.09 -3.33
CA LEU A 244 -10.48 11.99 -4.24
C LEU A 244 -10.98 12.20 -5.69
N ASN A 245 -11.91 13.13 -5.92
CA ASN A 245 -12.34 13.56 -7.25
C ASN A 245 -11.68 14.87 -7.71
N ARG A 246 -10.86 15.53 -6.87
CA ARG A 246 -10.13 16.75 -7.24
C ARG A 246 -8.97 16.43 -8.18
N GLY A 247 -8.92 17.16 -9.30
CA GLY A 247 -7.85 17.01 -10.30
C GLY A 247 -6.48 17.49 -9.82
N ASP A 248 -6.43 18.31 -8.76
CA ASP A 248 -5.25 19.04 -8.28
C ASP A 248 -4.57 18.43 -7.03
N MET A 249 -5.18 17.42 -6.39
CA MET A 249 -4.67 16.75 -5.19
C MET A 249 -3.20 16.28 -5.31
N SER A 250 -2.36 16.59 -4.32
CA SER A 250 -0.96 16.10 -4.22
C SER A 250 -0.88 14.61 -3.89
N ASP A 251 0.26 13.98 -4.16
CA ASP A 251 0.48 12.58 -3.76
C ASP A 251 0.62 12.39 -2.24
N SER A 252 1.00 13.45 -1.51
CA SER A 252 1.03 13.46 -0.04
C SER A 252 -0.38 13.35 0.55
N VAL A 253 -1.29 14.28 0.19
CA VAL A 253 -2.72 14.25 0.56
C VAL A 253 -3.35 12.92 0.15
N PHE A 254 -3.10 12.43 -1.07
CA PHE A 254 -3.63 11.15 -1.53
C PHE A 254 -3.16 9.98 -0.64
N THR A 255 -1.87 9.91 -0.31
CA THR A 255 -1.31 8.86 0.55
C THR A 255 -1.89 8.94 1.96
N SER A 256 -2.07 10.15 2.51
CA SER A 256 -2.71 10.37 3.81
C SER A 256 -4.19 9.95 3.81
N VAL A 257 -4.94 10.15 2.72
CA VAL A 257 -6.32 9.61 2.61
C VAL A 257 -6.32 8.08 2.62
N LEU A 258 -5.40 7.42 1.89
CA LEU A 258 -5.29 5.97 1.92
C LEU A 258 -4.90 5.45 3.31
N ALA A 259 -4.00 6.14 4.02
CA ALA A 259 -3.63 5.83 5.39
C ALA A 259 -4.84 5.93 6.33
N LEU A 260 -5.59 7.04 6.28
CA LEU A 260 -6.79 7.27 7.08
C LEU A 260 -7.85 6.18 6.85
N LEU A 261 -8.12 5.83 5.59
CA LEU A 261 -9.05 4.76 5.25
C LEU A 261 -8.57 3.40 5.78
N SER A 262 -7.29 3.07 5.60
CA SER A 262 -6.74 1.79 6.08
C SER A 262 -6.86 1.66 7.60
N ALA A 263 -6.46 2.68 8.37
CA ALA A 263 -6.53 2.67 9.83
C ALA A 263 -7.98 2.58 10.33
N ALA A 264 -8.87 3.42 9.81
CA ALA A 264 -10.25 3.49 10.28
C ALA A 264 -11.05 2.21 9.98
N ILE A 265 -10.85 1.61 8.80
CA ILE A 265 -11.50 0.35 8.42
C ILE A 265 -11.02 -0.80 9.31
N VAL A 266 -9.71 -0.89 9.59
CA VAL A 266 -9.11 -1.98 10.40
C VAL A 266 -9.76 -2.07 11.79
N HIS A 267 -10.04 -0.94 12.43
CA HIS A 267 -10.52 -0.88 13.82
C HIS A 267 -12.04 -0.73 13.99
N SER A 268 -12.85 -0.61 12.93
CA SER A 268 -14.31 -0.57 13.07
C SER A 268 -15.09 -1.17 11.90
N ALA A 269 -16.02 -2.08 12.21
CA ALA A 269 -16.97 -2.64 11.25
C ALA A 269 -18.04 -1.61 10.81
N GLN A 270 -18.35 -0.61 11.65
CA GLN A 270 -19.25 0.48 11.27
C GLN A 270 -18.59 1.40 10.24
N VAL A 271 -17.30 1.71 10.39
CA VAL A 271 -16.53 2.44 9.37
C VAL A 271 -16.48 1.67 8.06
N ALA A 272 -16.24 0.36 8.09
CA ALA A 272 -16.27 -0.46 6.88
C ALA A 272 -17.62 -0.37 6.14
N ARG A 273 -18.75 -0.31 6.86
CA ARG A 273 -20.08 -0.04 6.28
C ARG A 273 -20.15 1.36 5.66
N GLU A 274 -19.78 2.41 6.39
CA GLU A 274 -19.88 3.80 5.90
C GLU A 274 -19.01 4.02 4.63
N VAL A 275 -17.79 3.47 4.61
CA VAL A 275 -16.90 3.53 3.44
C VAL A 275 -17.49 2.78 2.25
N MET A 276 -18.04 1.57 2.43
CA MET A 276 -18.71 0.83 1.34
C MET A 276 -19.99 1.52 0.84
N GLU A 277 -20.78 2.15 1.72
CA GLU A 277 -22.01 2.85 1.34
C GLU A 277 -21.76 4.24 0.70
N SER A 278 -20.53 4.76 0.78
CA SER A 278 -20.15 6.08 0.25
C SER A 278 -19.67 6.11 -1.21
N GLY A 279 -19.38 4.95 -1.82
CA GLY A 279 -18.79 4.85 -3.16
C GLY A 279 -17.26 4.93 -3.24
N ILE A 280 -16.57 5.03 -2.09
CA ILE A 280 -15.09 5.02 -2.04
C ILE A 280 -14.52 3.69 -2.57
N VAL A 281 -15.17 2.57 -2.29
CA VAL A 281 -14.67 1.23 -2.67
C VAL A 281 -14.75 1.03 -4.19
N GLU A 282 -15.83 1.46 -4.83
CA GLU A 282 -15.95 1.54 -6.28
C GLU A 282 -14.86 2.43 -6.89
N TRP A 283 -14.59 3.59 -6.28
CA TRP A 283 -13.51 4.49 -6.72
C TRP A 283 -12.13 3.84 -6.60
N MET A 284 -11.86 3.07 -5.54
CA MET A 284 -10.59 2.33 -5.37
C MET A 284 -10.40 1.26 -6.46
N PHE A 285 -11.44 0.46 -6.77
CA PHE A 285 -11.36 -0.53 -7.85
C PHE A 285 -11.22 0.13 -9.23
N GLU A 286 -11.94 1.23 -9.47
CA GLU A 286 -11.86 1.99 -10.72
C GLU A 286 -10.47 2.62 -10.91
N LEU A 287 -9.85 3.14 -9.85
CA LEU A 287 -8.49 3.66 -9.87
C LEU A 287 -7.47 2.58 -10.25
N ILE A 288 -7.52 1.41 -9.60
CA ILE A 288 -6.65 0.26 -9.92
C ILE A 288 -6.81 -0.14 -11.40
N ARG A 289 -8.07 -0.28 -11.88
CA ARG A 289 -8.37 -0.60 -13.28
C ARG A 289 -7.81 0.46 -14.25
N SER A 290 -7.93 1.74 -13.90
CA SER A 290 -7.43 2.84 -14.74
C SER A 290 -5.90 2.86 -14.84
N SER A 291 -5.17 2.52 -13.76
CA SER A 291 -3.71 2.44 -13.75
C SER A 291 -3.20 1.25 -14.58
N SER A 292 -3.86 0.09 -14.43
CA SER A 292 -3.64 -1.11 -15.26
C SER A 292 -3.73 -0.80 -16.76
N GLU A 293 -4.85 -0.19 -17.20
CA GLU A 293 -5.02 0.17 -18.62
C GLU A 293 -3.98 1.17 -19.14
N GLN A 294 -3.42 2.04 -18.29
CA GLN A 294 -2.34 2.95 -18.66
C GLN A 294 -1.00 2.22 -18.84
N GLN A 295 -0.68 1.26 -17.97
CA GLN A 295 0.53 0.43 -18.11
C GLN A 295 0.50 -0.38 -19.42
N GLN A 296 -0.64 -1.00 -19.75
CA GLN A 296 -0.84 -1.69 -21.03
C GLN A 296 -0.69 -0.76 -22.24
N ARG A 297 -1.25 0.46 -22.21
CA ARG A 297 -1.12 1.42 -23.34
C ARG A 297 0.33 1.84 -23.58
N LEU A 298 1.11 2.03 -22.51
CA LEU A 298 2.50 2.49 -22.60
C LEU A 298 3.44 1.38 -23.11
N SER A 299 3.22 0.12 -22.76
CA SER A 299 4.01 -1.00 -23.31
C SER A 299 3.75 -1.22 -24.80
N LEU A 300 2.49 -1.11 -25.26
CA LEU A 300 2.18 -1.14 -26.70
C LEU A 300 2.75 0.06 -27.47
N GLY A 301 2.87 1.24 -26.84
CA GLY A 301 3.38 2.45 -27.47
C GLY A 301 4.85 2.38 -27.91
N HIS A 302 5.68 1.61 -27.21
CA HIS A 302 7.12 1.50 -27.47
C HIS A 302 7.49 0.75 -28.76
N HIS A 303 6.53 0.11 -29.45
CA HIS A 303 6.77 -0.70 -30.64
C HIS A 303 6.45 -0.02 -31.98
N THR A 304 6.07 1.28 -31.99
CA THR A 304 5.68 2.00 -33.22
C THR A 304 6.51 3.23 -33.57
N SER A 305 7.55 3.58 -32.79
CA SER A 305 8.33 4.82 -32.95
C SER A 305 9.72 4.63 -33.57
N ARG A 306 9.82 3.98 -34.75
CA ARG A 306 11.03 4.03 -35.60
C ARG A 306 10.72 3.91 -37.09
N SER A 307 10.33 5.03 -37.70
CA SER A 307 10.33 5.22 -39.16
C SER A 307 10.46 6.72 -39.47
N GLU A 308 11.72 7.11 -39.69
CA GLU A 308 12.29 8.27 -40.40
C GLU A 308 11.48 9.58 -40.57
N ASP A 309 12.16 10.70 -40.27
CA ASP A 309 11.72 12.07 -40.57
C ASP A 309 11.30 12.28 -42.04
N THR A 310 10.22 13.03 -42.25
CA THR A 310 10.19 13.99 -43.36
C THR A 310 9.37 15.23 -42.98
N ARG A 311 10.00 16.40 -42.98
CA ARG A 311 9.37 17.69 -42.66
C ARG A 311 8.78 18.35 -43.91
N GLU A 312 7.50 18.70 -43.92
CA GLU A 312 6.96 19.81 -44.72
C GLU A 312 5.96 20.64 -43.89
N PRO A 313 5.89 21.99 -44.07
CA PRO A 313 5.13 22.86 -43.17
C PRO A 313 3.76 23.33 -43.71
N SER A 314 2.78 23.36 -42.80
CA SER A 314 1.68 24.33 -42.68
C SER A 314 0.89 24.79 -43.93
N ILE A 315 -0.44 24.59 -43.87
CA ILE A 315 -1.48 25.60 -44.15
C ILE A 315 -2.75 25.14 -43.41
N GLY A 316 -3.52 26.06 -42.82
CA GLY A 316 -4.71 25.75 -42.04
C GLY A 316 -6.00 26.33 -42.62
N THR A 317 -7.13 25.76 -42.20
CA THR A 317 -8.46 26.36 -42.34
C THR A 317 -9.28 26.01 -41.09
N GLU A 318 -9.99 26.98 -40.54
CA GLU A 318 -11.02 26.74 -39.50
C GLU A 318 -12.29 26.15 -40.16
N ASP A 319 -12.99 25.24 -39.48
CA ASP A 319 -14.45 25.18 -39.60
C ASP A 319 -15.09 24.54 -38.35
N ILE A 320 -16.31 24.97 -38.02
CA ILE A 320 -16.97 24.67 -36.73
C ILE A 320 -18.20 23.79 -36.96
N THR A 321 -18.21 22.58 -36.37
CA THR A 321 -19.47 21.87 -36.10
C THR A 321 -19.47 21.29 -34.68
N HIS A 322 -20.34 21.82 -33.82
CA HIS A 322 -20.59 21.26 -32.50
C HIS A 322 -21.17 19.84 -32.60
N ARG A 323 -20.69 18.95 -31.74
CA ARG A 323 -21.43 17.76 -31.32
C ARG A 323 -21.25 17.57 -29.83
N GLU A 324 -22.32 17.69 -29.07
CA GLU A 324 -22.34 17.46 -27.63
C GLU A 324 -22.16 15.96 -27.34
N THR A 325 -20.90 15.51 -27.25
CA THR A 325 -20.55 14.39 -26.38
C THR A 325 -20.55 14.91 -24.95
N VAL A 326 -21.28 14.23 -24.06
CA VAL A 326 -21.13 14.46 -22.61
C VAL A 326 -19.77 13.91 -22.22
N GLU A 327 -18.79 14.80 -22.08
CA GLU A 327 -17.50 14.47 -21.50
C GLU A 327 -17.73 14.09 -20.02
N MET A 328 -17.39 12.86 -19.67
CA MET A 328 -17.19 12.51 -18.27
C MET A 328 -15.98 13.31 -17.77
N PRO A 329 -15.98 13.83 -16.52
CA PRO A 329 -14.85 14.59 -16.01
C PRO A 329 -13.59 13.73 -16.09
N ALA A 330 -12.48 14.32 -16.53
CA ALA A 330 -11.23 13.61 -16.74
C ALA A 330 -10.66 13.12 -15.40
N GLN A 331 -11.00 11.88 -15.03
CA GLN A 331 -10.27 11.15 -13.98
C GLN A 331 -8.81 11.09 -14.40
N ARG A 332 -7.96 11.74 -13.60
CA ARG A 332 -6.57 12.05 -13.96
C ARG A 332 -5.78 10.76 -14.17
N GLU A 333 -4.89 10.76 -15.15
CA GLU A 333 -3.98 9.64 -15.47
C GLU A 333 -2.88 9.50 -14.39
N ARG A 334 -3.28 9.18 -13.16
CA ARG A 334 -2.39 8.99 -12.00
C ARG A 334 -1.90 7.55 -12.00
N ARG A 335 -0.63 7.35 -12.36
CA ARG A 335 0.11 6.13 -12.04
C ARG A 335 0.20 5.98 -10.52
N LEU A 336 -0.14 4.80 -10.01
CA LEU A 336 0.02 4.47 -8.60
C LEU A 336 1.49 4.18 -8.27
N SER A 337 1.98 4.66 -7.14
CA SER A 337 3.24 4.16 -6.57
C SER A 337 3.07 2.74 -6.00
N VAL A 338 4.17 2.05 -5.73
CA VAL A 338 4.15 0.73 -5.09
C VAL A 338 3.48 0.80 -3.72
N GLU A 339 3.79 1.83 -2.93
CA GLU A 339 3.21 2.04 -1.60
C GLU A 339 1.71 2.41 -1.68
N GLN A 340 1.32 3.30 -2.60
CA GLN A 340 -0.10 3.60 -2.83
C GLN A 340 -0.89 2.35 -3.25
N SER A 341 -0.31 1.49 -4.10
CA SER A 341 -0.90 0.21 -4.51
C SER A 341 -1.05 -0.75 -3.32
N LYS A 342 -0.02 -0.87 -2.48
CA LYS A 342 -0.04 -1.64 -1.22
C LYS A 342 -1.10 -1.12 -0.26
N MET A 343 -1.21 0.20 -0.07
CA MET A 343 -2.20 0.82 0.83
C MET A 343 -3.64 0.67 0.33
N LEU A 344 -3.87 0.78 -0.98
CA LEU A 344 -5.16 0.43 -1.60
C LEU A 344 -5.53 -1.04 -1.32
N CYS A 345 -4.60 -1.98 -1.55
CA CYS A 345 -4.83 -3.41 -1.30
C CYS A 345 -5.06 -3.70 0.20
N LEU A 346 -4.34 -3.04 1.11
CA LEU A 346 -4.52 -3.15 2.56
C LEU A 346 -5.89 -2.65 3.00
N ALA A 347 -6.33 -1.47 2.56
CA ALA A 347 -7.64 -0.92 2.87
C ALA A 347 -8.78 -1.83 2.34
N LEU A 348 -8.70 -2.30 1.09
CA LEU A 348 -9.65 -3.27 0.52
C LEU A 348 -9.68 -4.60 1.30
N THR A 349 -8.50 -5.14 1.66
CA THR A 349 -8.36 -6.36 2.47
C THR A 349 -8.93 -6.20 3.89
N SER A 350 -8.95 -4.97 4.40
CA SER A 350 -9.41 -4.64 5.75
C SER A 350 -10.93 -4.50 5.84
N LEU A 351 -11.64 -4.32 4.73
CA LEU A 351 -13.11 -4.42 4.69
C LEU A 351 -13.59 -5.84 5.10
N LEU A 352 -12.76 -6.85 4.86
CA LEU A 352 -13.07 -8.26 5.06
C LEU A 352 -12.65 -8.76 6.47
N PRO A 353 -13.33 -9.80 7.00
CA PRO A 353 -12.86 -10.52 8.18
C PRO A 353 -11.59 -11.34 7.89
N ARG A 354 -10.80 -11.65 8.93
CA ARG A 354 -9.63 -12.54 8.84
C ARG A 354 -10.08 -14.00 8.68
N VAL A 355 -9.41 -14.77 7.83
CA VAL A 355 -9.61 -16.23 7.72
C VAL A 355 -9.00 -16.91 8.95
N ASN A 356 -9.86 -17.26 9.92
CA ASN A 356 -9.47 -17.93 11.16
C ASN A 356 -9.43 -19.48 11.05
N THR A 357 -9.67 -20.05 9.86
CA THR A 357 -9.75 -21.49 9.61
C THR A 357 -8.48 -22.04 8.97
N GLY A 358 -7.97 -23.17 9.48
CA GLY A 358 -6.79 -23.85 8.92
C GLY A 358 -5.46 -23.10 9.16
N TYR A 359 -4.47 -23.35 8.31
CA TYR A 359 -3.14 -22.74 8.40
C TYR A 359 -3.05 -21.23 8.06
N PRO A 360 -3.93 -20.59 7.27
CA PRO A 360 -3.90 -19.14 7.05
C PRO A 360 -3.98 -18.31 8.33
N LYS A 361 -4.54 -18.86 9.42
CA LYS A 361 -4.54 -18.23 10.75
C LYS A 361 -3.13 -17.81 11.22
N TYR A 362 -2.10 -18.53 10.79
CA TYR A 362 -0.70 -18.28 11.15
C TYR A 362 0.08 -17.51 10.07
N SER A 363 -0.60 -16.90 9.09
CA SER A 363 0.07 -16.15 8.00
C SER A 363 0.88 -14.95 8.51
N ASP A 364 0.45 -14.29 9.58
CA ASP A 364 1.19 -13.17 10.18
C ASP A 364 2.50 -13.69 10.81
N THR A 365 2.47 -14.89 11.42
CA THR A 365 3.65 -15.60 11.97
C THR A 365 4.60 -16.06 10.86
N LEU A 366 4.07 -16.56 9.73
CA LEU A 366 4.88 -16.93 8.56
C LEU A 366 5.62 -15.71 7.99
N SER A 367 4.93 -14.58 7.83
CA SER A 367 5.56 -13.33 7.34
C SER A 367 6.69 -12.89 8.27
N ALA A 368 6.49 -12.91 9.58
CA ALA A 368 7.52 -12.56 10.56
C ALA A 368 8.74 -13.49 10.49
N LEU A 369 8.54 -14.81 10.44
CA LEU A 369 9.62 -15.80 10.31
C LEU A 369 10.40 -15.66 8.99
N VAL A 370 9.74 -15.25 7.91
CA VAL A 370 10.40 -15.02 6.61
C VAL A 370 11.21 -13.72 6.63
N SER A 371 10.71 -12.63 7.24
CA SER A 371 11.50 -11.42 7.46
C SER A 371 12.73 -11.70 8.33
N GLU A 372 12.55 -12.32 9.50
CA GLU A 372 13.65 -12.65 10.41
C GLU A 372 14.73 -13.50 9.73
N ALA A 373 14.37 -14.44 8.87
CA ALA A 373 15.34 -15.27 8.15
C ALA A 373 16.02 -14.55 6.97
N LEU A 374 15.39 -13.52 6.37
CA LEU A 374 16.02 -12.65 5.37
C LEU A 374 17.01 -11.69 6.04
N ASP A 375 16.63 -11.08 7.16
CA ASP A 375 17.50 -10.19 7.95
C ASP A 375 18.74 -10.91 8.48
N ASN A 376 18.63 -12.22 8.78
CA ASN A 376 19.74 -13.10 9.16
C ASN A 376 20.49 -13.75 7.97
N GLY A 377 20.09 -13.48 6.72
CA GLY A 377 20.79 -13.96 5.52
C GLY A 377 20.71 -15.47 5.24
N ASP A 378 19.63 -16.16 5.63
CA ASP A 378 19.48 -17.60 5.37
C ASP A 378 18.97 -17.89 3.94
N ASP A 379 19.90 -18.25 3.03
CA ASP A 379 19.62 -18.69 1.65
C ASP A 379 18.55 -19.80 1.53
N ARG A 380 18.28 -20.56 2.62
CA ARG A 380 17.19 -21.56 2.66
C ARG A 380 15.81 -20.94 2.49
N VAL A 381 15.65 -19.62 2.66
CA VAL A 381 14.43 -18.88 2.30
C VAL A 381 14.24 -18.87 0.78
N LEU A 382 15.28 -18.49 0.03
CA LEU A 382 15.24 -18.31 -1.43
C LEU A 382 15.02 -19.61 -2.21
N GLY A 383 15.30 -20.76 -1.60
CA GLY A 383 14.92 -22.07 -2.14
C GLY A 383 15.87 -22.59 -3.22
N SER A 384 17.10 -22.10 -3.26
CA SER A 384 18.18 -22.66 -4.08
C SER A 384 18.60 -24.03 -3.52
N LEU A 385 18.09 -25.10 -4.12
CA LEU A 385 18.78 -26.39 -4.13
C LEU A 385 19.85 -26.31 -5.21
N ALA A 386 21.12 -26.48 -4.84
CA ALA A 386 22.20 -26.53 -5.82
C ALA A 386 21.98 -27.71 -6.78
N ASP A 387 21.99 -27.45 -8.09
CA ASP A 387 21.85 -28.49 -9.11
C ASP A 387 23.10 -29.39 -9.13
N ASP A 388 22.96 -30.60 -8.57
CA ASP A 388 23.96 -31.67 -8.72
C ASP A 388 23.89 -32.24 -10.15
N ASN A 389 24.81 -31.80 -11.02
CA ASN A 389 25.01 -32.37 -12.34
C ASN A 389 26.50 -32.44 -12.73
N GLY A 390 27.19 -33.41 -12.13
CA GLY A 390 28.07 -34.33 -12.87
C GLY A 390 29.13 -33.75 -13.82
N VAL A 391 30.28 -33.38 -13.26
CA VAL A 391 31.65 -33.60 -13.78
C VAL A 391 31.85 -33.61 -15.31
N VAL A 392 32.44 -32.53 -15.82
CA VAL A 392 33.53 -32.62 -16.80
C VAL A 392 34.66 -31.71 -16.30
N ASN A 393 35.86 -32.25 -16.11
CA ASN A 393 37.07 -31.43 -16.02
C ASN A 393 37.47 -31.03 -17.43
N ASP A 394 37.91 -29.79 -17.61
CA ASP A 394 39.10 -29.49 -18.40
C ASP A 394 39.89 -28.38 -17.67
N GLU A 395 41.21 -28.38 -17.85
CA GLU A 395 42.14 -27.35 -17.36
C GLU A 395 42.38 -26.32 -18.49
N GLU A 396 43.47 -25.54 -18.44
CA GLU A 396 43.81 -24.44 -19.37
C GLU A 396 43.00 -23.13 -19.16
N ASP A 397 43.56 -21.92 -19.18
CA ASP A 397 44.97 -21.50 -18.97
C ASP A 397 45.00 -19.99 -18.61
N ASP A 398 46.20 -19.41 -18.41
CA ASP A 398 46.41 -17.98 -18.16
C ASP A 398 45.92 -17.06 -19.32
N ASP A 399 45.55 -15.80 -19.00
CA ASP A 399 46.18 -14.62 -19.61
C ASP A 399 45.87 -13.31 -18.84
N ASP A 400 46.68 -12.28 -19.08
CA ASP A 400 46.84 -11.05 -18.26
C ASP A 400 46.32 -9.77 -19.00
N ASP A 401 46.46 -8.59 -18.36
CA ASP A 401 46.09 -7.24 -18.86
C ASP A 401 44.57 -7.02 -19.12
N SER A 402 43.94 -5.84 -18.98
CA SER A 402 44.33 -4.42 -18.82
C SER A 402 43.24 -3.68 -17.99
N GLU A 403 43.28 -2.39 -17.60
CA GLU A 403 44.23 -1.28 -17.79
C GLU A 403 43.99 -0.24 -16.66
N ASP A 404 45.00 0.52 -16.23
CA ASP A 404 44.82 1.61 -15.24
C ASP A 404 44.14 2.84 -15.88
N GLY A 405 43.20 3.45 -15.15
CA GLY A 405 42.52 4.69 -15.52
C GLY A 405 42.39 5.65 -14.33
N VAL A 406 43.23 6.68 -14.29
CA VAL A 406 43.24 7.76 -13.28
C VAL A 406 42.76 9.07 -13.96
N GLU A 407 42.52 10.12 -13.17
CA GLU A 407 42.04 11.46 -13.55
C GLU A 407 40.49 11.52 -13.66
N ASP A 408 39.76 12.50 -13.10
CA ASP A 408 40.16 13.78 -12.48
C ASP A 408 39.36 14.11 -11.19
N ASP A 409 39.84 15.10 -10.42
CA ASP A 409 39.09 15.79 -9.37
C ASP A 409 37.99 16.71 -9.96
N ASP A 410 36.86 16.88 -9.25
CA ASP A 410 35.95 18.02 -9.46
C ASP A 410 35.42 18.55 -8.12
N GLU A 411 35.34 19.88 -7.97
CA GLU A 411 35.06 20.55 -6.69
C GLU A 411 33.62 21.08 -6.61
N GLY A 412 32.78 20.38 -5.83
CA GLY A 412 31.69 20.99 -5.06
C GLY A 412 30.28 20.96 -5.67
N GLU A 413 29.32 20.48 -4.88
CA GLU A 413 28.21 21.29 -4.37
C GLU A 413 27.68 20.61 -3.09
N GLU A 414 27.68 21.31 -1.95
CA GLU A 414 27.15 20.79 -0.67
C GLU A 414 25.62 21.00 -0.65
N GLU A 415 24.86 20.01 -1.14
CA GLU A 415 23.40 19.97 -0.93
C GLU A 415 23.09 19.52 0.51
N GLU A 416 22.37 20.36 1.27
CA GLU A 416 21.84 19.99 2.59
C GLU A 416 20.66 19.01 2.41
N GLU A 417 20.93 17.70 2.45
CA GLU A 417 19.87 16.68 2.42
C GLU A 417 18.96 16.79 3.67
N ASP A 418 17.65 16.97 3.43
CA ASP A 418 16.61 16.92 4.46
C ASP A 418 16.68 15.57 5.21
N GLY A 419 16.94 15.61 6.52
CA GLY A 419 17.30 14.42 7.29
C GLY A 419 16.21 13.33 7.35
N GLU A 420 16.41 12.24 6.61
CA GLU A 420 15.62 11.02 6.76
C GLU A 420 15.69 10.48 8.19
N GLU A 421 14.57 9.97 8.74
CA GLU A 421 14.55 9.39 10.09
C GLU A 421 15.31 8.05 10.15
N THR A 422 16.63 8.12 10.32
CA THR A 422 17.49 6.93 10.43
C THR A 422 17.10 6.12 11.68
N GLN A 423 16.43 4.98 11.46
CA GLN A 423 16.05 4.07 12.53
C GLN A 423 17.25 3.20 12.94
N TYR A 424 18.01 3.65 13.93
CA TYR A 424 19.20 2.93 14.43
C TYR A 424 18.87 1.50 14.87
N THR A 425 19.72 0.55 14.49
CA THR A 425 19.62 -0.83 14.98
C THR A 425 19.96 -0.93 16.47
N HIS A 426 19.57 -2.02 17.13
CA HIS A 426 19.85 -2.21 18.56
C HIS A 426 21.37 -2.21 18.87
N GLU A 427 22.18 -2.77 17.97
CA GLU A 427 23.63 -2.83 18.12
C GLU A 427 24.30 -1.46 17.94
N GLU A 428 23.80 -0.61 17.03
CA GLU A 428 24.21 0.80 16.94
C GLU A 428 23.84 1.59 18.21
N VAL A 429 22.65 1.37 18.77
CA VAL A 429 22.22 2.04 20.00
C VAL A 429 23.12 1.66 21.18
N LEU A 430 23.44 0.37 21.34
CA LEU A 430 24.37 -0.10 22.38
C LEU A 430 25.80 0.45 22.16
N THR A 431 26.26 0.51 20.91
CA THR A 431 27.58 1.07 20.56
C THR A 431 27.66 2.55 20.90
N ARG A 432 26.69 3.37 20.45
CA ARG A 432 26.63 4.80 20.76
C ARG A 432 26.39 5.08 22.24
N ALA A 433 25.63 4.24 22.95
CA ALA A 433 25.47 4.36 24.40
C ALA A 433 26.82 4.22 25.13
N ALA A 434 27.70 3.33 24.66
CA ALA A 434 29.06 3.20 25.18
C ALA A 434 29.96 4.39 24.81
N GLU A 435 29.86 4.92 23.58
CA GLU A 435 30.61 6.11 23.14
C GLU A 435 30.23 7.39 23.92
N VAL A 436 28.93 7.58 24.18
CA VAL A 436 28.36 8.71 24.93
C VAL A 436 28.55 8.54 26.45
N GLY A 437 28.96 7.36 26.92
CA GLY A 437 29.22 7.07 28.33
C GLY A 437 27.97 6.79 29.18
N ILE A 438 26.88 6.37 28.54
CA ILE A 438 25.63 5.99 29.20
C ILE A 438 25.86 4.72 30.01
N LEU A 439 25.55 4.77 31.31
CA LEU A 439 25.77 3.65 32.22
C LEU A 439 24.68 2.58 32.05
N LEU A 440 24.94 1.60 31.17
CA LEU A 440 24.11 0.40 31.06
C LEU A 440 24.49 -0.61 32.15
N GLU A 441 23.58 -0.80 33.12
CA GLU A 441 23.75 -1.73 34.24
C GLU A 441 22.55 -2.69 34.31
N LYS A 442 22.83 -4.00 34.27
CA LYS A 442 21.79 -5.02 34.26
C LYS A 442 21.11 -5.20 35.62
N ASN A 443 19.78 -5.10 35.66
CA ASN A 443 18.98 -5.22 36.87
C ASN A 443 18.03 -6.42 36.83
N GLU A 444 18.43 -7.48 37.53
CA GLU A 444 17.71 -8.76 37.60
C GLU A 444 16.33 -8.67 38.27
N LEU A 445 15.98 -7.55 38.93
CA LEU A 445 14.64 -7.31 39.48
C LEU A 445 13.57 -7.16 38.38
N TYR A 446 13.95 -6.69 37.17
CA TYR A 446 12.99 -6.48 36.09
C TYR A 446 12.57 -7.77 35.36
N LYS A 447 13.09 -8.94 35.76
CA LYS A 447 12.66 -10.26 35.24
C LYS A 447 11.17 -10.58 35.45
N SER A 448 10.51 -9.92 36.38
CA SER A 448 9.06 -10.05 36.64
C SER A 448 8.23 -8.91 36.03
N CYS A 449 8.85 -8.02 35.25
CA CYS A 449 8.15 -6.94 34.55
C CYS A 449 7.18 -7.51 33.49
N LYS A 450 6.08 -6.80 33.22
CA LYS A 450 5.05 -7.23 32.27
C LYS A 450 5.00 -6.24 31.10
N LEU A 451 4.87 -6.78 29.88
CA LEU A 451 5.06 -6.04 28.63
C LEU A 451 3.89 -5.09 28.27
N THR A 452 3.78 -3.98 28.99
CA THR A 452 2.99 -2.79 28.59
C THR A 452 3.68 -1.51 29.08
N HIS A 453 4.72 -1.06 28.36
CA HIS A 453 5.48 0.16 28.67
C HIS A 453 5.60 1.07 27.44
N SER A 454 5.72 2.37 27.68
CA SER A 454 5.85 3.42 26.66
C SER A 454 7.05 4.30 27.00
N CYS A 455 7.79 4.71 25.98
CA CYS A 455 8.93 5.60 26.15
C CYS A 455 8.47 6.97 26.67
N ASP A 456 9.00 7.43 27.81
CA ASP A 456 8.65 8.71 28.43
C ASP A 456 9.00 9.93 27.55
N GLY A 457 10.02 9.81 26.69
CA GLY A 457 10.40 10.83 25.72
C GLY A 457 9.43 10.96 24.53
N CYS A 458 9.35 9.92 23.70
CA CYS A 458 8.57 9.96 22.44
C CYS A 458 7.16 9.37 22.50
N GLY A 459 6.73 8.76 23.62
CA GLY A 459 5.43 8.12 23.80
C GLY A 459 5.25 6.77 23.08
N ILE A 460 6.21 6.35 22.25
CA ILE A 460 6.14 5.10 21.48
C ILE A 460 6.17 3.89 22.44
N ARG A 461 5.33 2.88 22.18
CA ARG A 461 5.32 1.61 22.93
C ARG A 461 6.67 0.91 22.80
N CYS A 462 7.33 0.65 23.92
CA CYS A 462 8.62 -0.02 23.99
C CYS A 462 8.51 -1.47 23.49
N SER A 463 9.37 -1.85 22.54
CA SER A 463 9.55 -3.26 22.15
C SER A 463 10.60 -3.94 23.04
N PRO A 464 10.57 -5.27 23.21
CA PRO A 464 11.61 -5.99 23.98
C PRO A 464 13.04 -5.74 23.47
N THR A 465 13.18 -5.37 22.19
CA THR A 465 14.44 -5.12 21.46
C THR A 465 14.80 -3.64 21.33
N ASN A 466 14.08 -2.73 22.00
CA ASN A 466 14.32 -1.28 21.92
C ASN A 466 13.79 -0.57 23.18
N TRP A 467 14.21 -1.05 24.35
CA TRP A 467 13.69 -0.61 25.65
C TRP A 467 14.76 -0.60 26.74
N PHE A 468 14.97 0.57 27.33
CA PHE A 468 15.94 0.84 28.38
C PHE A 468 15.24 1.46 29.58
N ARG A 469 15.24 0.76 30.72
CA ARG A 469 14.52 1.17 31.94
C ARG A 469 15.46 1.74 32.99
N CYS A 470 15.12 2.86 33.60
CA CYS A 470 15.96 3.47 34.63
C CYS A 470 16.08 2.57 35.88
N ASN A 471 17.30 2.32 36.36
CA ASN A 471 17.56 1.49 37.54
C ASN A 471 17.20 2.15 38.88
N LYS A 472 16.96 3.47 38.90
CA LYS A 472 16.67 4.25 40.11
C LYS A 472 15.22 4.72 40.18
N CYS A 473 14.63 5.13 39.05
CA CYS A 473 13.27 5.63 39.00
C CYS A 473 12.26 4.49 38.81
N HIS A 474 11.08 4.65 39.41
CA HIS A 474 9.97 3.71 39.26
C HIS A 474 9.08 4.17 38.10
N ASP A 475 8.98 3.36 37.04
CA ASP A 475 8.42 3.75 35.74
C ASP A 475 9.12 4.99 35.16
N TYR A 476 10.32 4.73 34.62
CA TYR A 476 10.91 5.59 33.61
C TYR A 476 11.60 4.71 32.56
N ASP A 477 11.12 4.79 31.33
CA ASP A 477 11.41 3.91 30.22
C ASP A 477 11.78 4.73 28.98
N LEU A 478 12.87 4.39 28.29
CA LEU A 478 13.29 5.03 27.04
C LEU A 478 13.41 4.00 25.91
N CYS A 479 13.08 4.40 24.68
CA CYS A 479 13.57 3.71 23.49
C CYS A 479 15.00 4.19 23.15
N GLY A 480 15.72 3.48 22.29
CA GLY A 480 17.10 3.78 21.94
C GLY A 480 17.34 5.19 21.40
N LYS A 481 16.40 5.76 20.63
CA LYS A 481 16.49 7.15 20.14
C LYS A 481 16.48 8.14 21.32
N CYS A 482 15.49 8.03 22.22
CA CYS A 482 15.40 8.88 23.41
C CYS A 482 16.48 8.56 24.46
N LEU A 483 16.99 7.32 24.53
CA LEU A 483 18.16 7.00 25.36
C LEU A 483 19.38 7.81 24.89
N LEU A 484 19.62 7.93 23.59
CA LEU A 484 20.76 8.70 23.07
C LEU A 484 20.55 10.22 23.19
N SER A 485 19.31 10.73 23.09
CA SER A 485 19.03 12.18 23.08
C SER A 485 18.63 12.81 24.43
N GLU A 486 18.03 12.05 25.36
CA GLU A 486 17.33 12.62 26.54
C GLU A 486 17.83 12.10 27.89
N TRP A 487 18.70 11.08 27.92
CA TRP A 487 19.19 10.45 29.17
C TRP A 487 19.78 11.44 30.19
N GLU A 488 20.45 12.51 29.76
CA GLU A 488 20.98 13.55 30.65
C GLU A 488 19.88 14.33 31.39
N SER A 489 18.72 14.52 30.74
CA SER A 489 17.60 15.29 31.30
C SER A 489 16.92 14.59 32.50
N HIS A 490 17.12 13.28 32.64
CA HIS A 490 16.52 12.44 33.67
C HIS A 490 17.24 12.50 35.04
N ALA A 491 18.24 13.37 35.22
CA ALA A 491 19.03 13.48 36.45
C ALA A 491 18.29 14.19 37.61
N VAL A 492 17.17 13.62 38.08
CA VAL A 492 16.28 14.20 39.12
C VAL A 492 17.03 14.62 40.39
N ASP A 493 17.98 13.81 40.87
CA ASP A 493 18.79 14.08 42.06
C ASP A 493 20.13 14.79 41.76
N GLY A 494 20.35 15.24 40.51
CA GLY A 494 21.63 15.83 40.07
C GLY A 494 22.79 14.82 39.97
N ALA A 495 22.49 13.53 40.00
CA ALA A 495 23.44 12.44 39.80
C ALA A 495 22.96 11.54 38.65
N MET A 496 23.88 11.08 37.80
CA MET A 496 23.55 10.26 36.63
C MET A 496 22.87 8.95 37.06
N HIS A 497 21.87 8.52 36.28
CA HIS A 497 21.14 7.29 36.49
C HIS A 497 21.68 6.23 35.52
N SER A 498 21.82 4.98 35.99
CA SER A 498 22.05 3.85 35.09
C SER A 498 20.74 3.34 34.53
N PHE A 499 20.80 2.75 33.34
CA PHE A 499 19.66 2.14 32.66
C PHE A 499 19.92 0.65 32.49
N CYS A 500 18.87 -0.15 32.54
CA CYS A 500 18.90 -1.55 32.19
C CYS A 500 18.34 -1.72 30.78
N ASP A 501 19.13 -2.30 29.88
CA ASP A 501 18.60 -2.92 28.66
C ASP A 501 17.61 -4.02 29.09
N MET A 502 16.37 -3.90 28.63
CA MET A 502 15.30 -4.85 28.97
C MET A 502 15.34 -6.10 28.10
N SER A 503 16.00 -6.06 26.94
CA SER A 503 16.22 -7.24 26.10
C SER A 503 17.03 -8.30 26.87
N ASP A 504 18.12 -7.86 27.49
CA ASP A 504 19.09 -8.70 28.24
C ASP A 504 18.50 -9.33 29.52
N VAL A 505 17.38 -8.78 30.01
CA VAL A 505 16.65 -9.27 31.19
C VAL A 505 15.48 -10.18 30.81
N LEU A 506 14.76 -9.89 29.71
CA LEU A 506 13.55 -10.60 29.28
C LEU A 506 13.86 -11.79 28.35
N HIS A 507 14.87 -11.71 27.48
CA HIS A 507 15.21 -12.79 26.55
C HIS A 507 16.00 -13.93 27.23
N LYS A 508 15.31 -14.73 28.07
CA LYS A 508 15.79 -16.09 28.44
C LYS A 508 14.73 -17.12 28.86
N THR A 509 13.44 -16.86 28.61
CA THR A 509 12.38 -17.87 28.72
C THR A 509 11.87 -18.26 27.33
N GLY A 510 12.20 -19.48 26.90
CA GLY A 510 11.73 -20.08 25.64
C GLY A 510 10.27 -20.55 25.67
N GLU A 511 9.37 -19.73 26.21
CA GLU A 511 7.93 -19.87 26.00
C GLU A 511 7.48 -18.75 25.03
N PRO A 512 6.66 -19.04 24.01
CA PRO A 512 6.18 -17.99 23.12
C PRO A 512 5.39 -16.97 23.92
N LEU A 513 5.70 -15.68 23.74
CA LEU A 513 4.93 -14.59 24.32
C LEU A 513 3.45 -14.81 23.95
N LYS A 514 2.61 -15.01 24.97
CA LYS A 514 1.16 -14.96 24.77
C LYS A 514 0.83 -13.61 24.14
N ALA A 515 0.27 -13.65 22.92
CA ALA A 515 -0.40 -12.49 22.35
C ALA A 515 -1.38 -11.95 23.39
N SER A 516 -1.47 -10.62 23.51
CA SER A 516 -2.22 -10.04 24.64
C SER A 516 -3.68 -10.46 24.52
N GLU A 517 -4.17 -11.19 25.53
CA GLU A 517 -5.43 -11.94 25.41
C GLU A 517 -6.61 -10.98 25.09
N GLY A 518 -6.55 -9.73 25.58
CA GLY A 518 -7.51 -8.67 25.25
C GLY A 518 -7.40 -8.06 23.85
N THR A 519 -6.22 -7.98 23.22
CA THR A 519 -6.10 -7.45 21.84
C THR A 519 -6.64 -8.45 20.82
N ASP A 520 -6.36 -9.74 21.03
CA ASP A 520 -6.88 -10.80 20.16
C ASP A 520 -8.40 -10.93 20.32
N GLU A 521 -8.94 -10.84 21.55
CA GLU A 521 -10.39 -10.78 21.78
C GLU A 521 -11.05 -9.59 21.07
N HIS A 522 -10.47 -8.38 21.17
CA HIS A 522 -10.98 -7.19 20.51
C HIS A 522 -10.99 -7.32 18.98
N ILE A 523 -9.88 -7.77 18.38
CA ILE A 523 -9.78 -7.96 16.93
C ILE A 523 -10.78 -9.03 16.46
N ASN A 524 -10.89 -10.17 17.17
CA ASN A 524 -11.86 -11.21 16.82
C ASN A 524 -13.32 -10.72 16.95
N HIS A 525 -13.62 -9.84 17.90
CA HIS A 525 -14.94 -9.22 18.00
C HIS A 525 -15.26 -8.36 16.76
N ILE A 526 -14.32 -7.54 16.29
CA ILE A 526 -14.49 -6.76 15.04
C ILE A 526 -14.65 -7.69 13.83
N MET A 527 -13.92 -8.81 13.75
CA MET A 527 -14.08 -9.77 12.64
C MET A 527 -15.50 -10.34 12.63
N SER A 528 -16.03 -10.74 13.79
CA SER A 528 -17.40 -11.25 13.91
C SER A 528 -18.46 -10.18 13.55
N GLN A 529 -18.24 -8.92 13.92
CA GLN A 529 -19.09 -7.81 13.47
C GLN A 529 -19.07 -7.64 11.93
N ARG A 530 -17.95 -7.90 11.25
CA ARG A 530 -17.88 -7.88 9.77
C ARG A 530 -18.60 -9.06 9.12
N GLU A 531 -18.53 -10.25 9.69
CA GLU A 531 -19.29 -11.41 9.21
C GLU A 531 -20.80 -11.15 9.29
N GLU A 532 -21.27 -10.64 10.44
CA GLU A 532 -22.67 -10.23 10.64
C GLU A 532 -23.08 -9.06 9.72
N LEU A 533 -22.19 -8.09 9.47
CA LEU A 533 -22.41 -7.01 8.49
C LEU A 533 -22.73 -7.57 7.08
N TYR A 534 -21.98 -8.55 6.60
CA TYR A 534 -22.21 -9.16 5.29
C TYR A 534 -23.45 -10.08 5.25
N HIS A 535 -23.84 -10.69 6.39
CA HIS A 535 -25.12 -11.38 6.52
C HIS A 535 -26.32 -10.42 6.50
N GLN A 536 -26.23 -9.27 7.18
CA GLN A 536 -27.27 -8.23 7.20
C GLN A 536 -27.40 -7.50 5.86
N CYS A 537 -26.27 -7.26 5.17
CA CYS A 537 -26.19 -6.45 3.95
C CYS A 537 -25.49 -7.19 2.79
N PRO A 538 -26.13 -8.22 2.17
CA PRO A 538 -25.53 -8.99 1.08
C PRO A 538 -25.10 -8.16 -0.16
N GLN A 539 -25.68 -6.97 -0.34
CA GLN A 539 -25.28 -6.03 -1.39
C GLN A 539 -23.84 -5.51 -1.21
N LEU A 540 -23.35 -5.40 0.02
CA LEU A 540 -21.98 -4.98 0.31
C LEU A 540 -20.99 -6.11 0.02
N LEU A 541 -21.37 -7.37 0.28
CA LEU A 541 -20.57 -8.52 -0.16
C LEU A 541 -20.53 -8.59 -1.69
N ALA A 542 -21.65 -8.34 -2.37
CA ALA A 542 -21.68 -8.30 -3.84
C ALA A 542 -20.78 -7.21 -4.42
N LEU A 543 -20.70 -6.02 -3.80
CA LEU A 543 -19.74 -4.96 -4.17
C LEU A 543 -18.29 -5.49 -4.10
N VAL A 544 -17.89 -6.07 -2.97
CA VAL A 544 -16.53 -6.60 -2.79
C VAL A 544 -16.20 -7.74 -3.77
N LEU A 545 -17.15 -8.66 -4.02
CA LEU A 545 -16.97 -9.76 -4.99
C LEU A 545 -16.82 -9.28 -6.44
N ASN A 546 -17.50 -8.19 -6.84
CA ASN A 546 -17.30 -7.59 -8.17
C ASN A 546 -15.90 -6.98 -8.36
N GLY A 547 -15.14 -6.76 -7.28
CA GLY A 547 -13.75 -6.28 -7.33
C GLY A 547 -12.70 -7.38 -7.56
N ILE A 548 -13.04 -8.67 -7.38
CA ILE A 548 -12.10 -9.79 -7.56
C ILE A 548 -11.40 -9.78 -8.93
N PRO A 549 -12.06 -9.56 -10.09
CA PRO A 549 -11.39 -9.52 -11.39
C PRO A 549 -10.30 -8.43 -11.50
N THR A 550 -10.54 -7.27 -10.89
CA THR A 550 -9.58 -6.16 -10.80
C THR A 550 -8.35 -6.57 -9.99
N MET A 551 -8.54 -7.27 -8.87
CA MET A 551 -7.45 -7.73 -8.00
C MET A 551 -6.64 -8.88 -8.63
N VAL A 552 -7.29 -9.77 -9.40
CA VAL A 552 -6.59 -10.79 -10.21
C VAL A 552 -5.74 -10.14 -11.30
N THR A 553 -6.26 -9.10 -11.95
CA THR A 553 -5.50 -8.36 -12.99
C THR A 553 -4.31 -7.63 -12.36
N LEU A 554 -4.52 -6.95 -11.22
CA LEU A 554 -3.43 -6.30 -10.48
C LEU A 554 -2.34 -7.28 -10.01
N PHE A 555 -2.70 -8.51 -9.61
CA PHE A 555 -1.70 -9.53 -9.28
C PHE A 555 -0.85 -9.90 -10.50
N ASN A 556 -1.49 -10.20 -11.64
CA ASN A 556 -0.80 -10.68 -12.84
C ASN A 556 0.09 -9.58 -13.48
N GLU A 557 -0.28 -8.31 -13.32
CA GLU A 557 0.49 -7.16 -13.83
C GLU A 557 1.53 -6.60 -12.86
N SER A 558 1.39 -6.83 -11.56
CA SER A 558 2.37 -6.36 -10.58
C SER A 558 3.58 -7.29 -10.50
N GLU A 559 4.78 -6.71 -10.55
CA GLU A 559 6.03 -7.41 -10.25
C GLU A 559 6.36 -7.39 -8.74
N THR A 560 5.66 -6.58 -7.93
CA THR A 560 5.95 -6.41 -6.50
C THR A 560 5.32 -7.52 -5.66
N HIS A 561 6.17 -8.31 -4.99
CA HIS A 561 5.77 -9.35 -4.04
C HIS A 561 4.72 -8.88 -2.99
N LEU A 562 4.89 -7.69 -2.41
CA LEU A 562 3.97 -7.14 -1.40
C LEU A 562 2.57 -6.90 -1.96
N VAL A 563 2.46 -6.35 -3.17
CA VAL A 563 1.17 -6.10 -3.84
C VAL A 563 0.51 -7.44 -4.20
N ARG A 564 1.27 -8.40 -4.74
CA ARG A 564 0.82 -9.78 -4.98
C ARG A 564 0.25 -10.45 -3.73
N SER A 565 0.96 -10.37 -2.60
CA SER A 565 0.54 -10.94 -1.31
C SER A 565 -0.78 -10.34 -0.83
N HIS A 566 -0.91 -9.01 -0.82
CA HIS A 566 -2.18 -8.38 -0.41
C HIS A 566 -3.33 -8.65 -1.40
N CYS A 567 -3.07 -8.83 -2.69
CA CYS A 567 -4.08 -9.26 -3.65
C CYS A 567 -4.61 -10.67 -3.35
N LEU A 568 -3.73 -11.64 -3.05
CA LEU A 568 -4.17 -12.98 -2.63
C LEU A 568 -4.98 -12.94 -1.34
N VAL A 569 -4.51 -12.22 -0.31
CA VAL A 569 -5.22 -12.15 0.98
C VAL A 569 -6.61 -11.49 0.85
N PHE A 570 -6.78 -10.53 -0.07
CA PHE A 570 -8.11 -10.02 -0.43
C PHE A 570 -8.98 -11.10 -1.08
N ILE A 571 -8.46 -11.78 -2.11
CA ILE A 571 -9.19 -12.79 -2.89
C ILE A 571 -9.60 -13.98 -2.00
N ASP A 572 -8.71 -14.48 -1.15
CA ASP A 572 -8.97 -15.54 -0.18
C ASP A 572 -10.12 -15.19 0.75
N ARG A 573 -10.07 -14.02 1.40
CA ARG A 573 -11.11 -13.56 2.34
C ARG A 573 -12.45 -13.33 1.64
N ALA A 574 -12.44 -12.76 0.44
CA ALA A 574 -13.66 -12.50 -0.33
C ALA A 574 -14.33 -13.81 -0.78
N LEU A 575 -13.55 -14.77 -1.31
CA LEU A 575 -14.04 -16.07 -1.72
C LEU A 575 -14.44 -16.95 -0.51
N ALA A 576 -13.81 -16.76 0.66
CA ALA A 576 -14.19 -17.47 1.89
C ALA A 576 -15.63 -17.13 2.31
N LEU A 577 -16.04 -15.87 2.20
CA LEU A 577 -17.42 -15.43 2.43
C LEU A 577 -18.39 -15.82 1.29
N ALA A 578 -17.91 -15.91 0.04
CA ALA A 578 -18.76 -16.18 -1.11
C ALA A 578 -19.43 -17.58 -1.07
N THR A 579 -20.71 -17.66 -1.38
CA THR A 579 -21.36 -18.95 -1.67
C THR A 579 -20.96 -19.47 -3.06
N PRO A 580 -20.98 -20.79 -3.30
CA PRO A 580 -20.63 -21.40 -4.60
C PRO A 580 -21.27 -20.71 -5.82
N LYS A 581 -22.56 -20.34 -5.71
CA LYS A 581 -23.30 -19.62 -6.75
C LYS A 581 -22.77 -18.21 -7.00
N GLN A 582 -22.47 -17.46 -5.94
CA GLN A 582 -21.93 -16.10 -6.08
C GLN A 582 -20.59 -16.11 -6.81
N ILE A 583 -19.73 -17.11 -6.58
CA ILE A 583 -18.45 -17.27 -7.28
C ILE A 583 -18.70 -17.46 -8.80
N SER A 584 -19.65 -18.32 -9.18
CA SER A 584 -20.04 -18.53 -10.58
C SER A 584 -20.80 -17.35 -11.22
N GLU A 585 -21.21 -16.36 -10.44
CA GLU A 585 -21.93 -15.15 -10.89
C GLU A 585 -21.06 -13.88 -10.90
N ILE A 586 -19.76 -13.97 -10.53
CA ILE A 586 -18.82 -12.85 -10.59
C ILE A 586 -18.62 -12.41 -12.04
N LYS A 587 -19.04 -11.17 -12.36
CA LYS A 587 -18.96 -10.64 -13.72
C LYS A 587 -17.53 -10.26 -14.07
N GLY A 588 -17.03 -10.81 -15.18
CA GLY A 588 -15.71 -10.48 -15.71
C GLY A 588 -14.55 -11.25 -15.09
N LEU A 589 -14.81 -12.14 -14.11
CA LEU A 589 -13.81 -13.11 -13.68
C LEU A 589 -13.59 -14.11 -14.83
N SER A 590 -12.33 -14.28 -15.24
CA SER A 590 -11.90 -15.32 -16.18
C SER A 590 -11.24 -16.43 -15.37
N GLU A 591 -11.74 -17.65 -15.48
CA GLU A 591 -11.17 -18.81 -14.79
C GLU A 591 -9.72 -19.04 -15.21
N ALA A 592 -9.38 -18.76 -16.48
CA ALA A 592 -8.02 -18.83 -16.99
C ALA A 592 -7.09 -17.77 -16.36
N ALA A 593 -7.55 -16.53 -16.18
CA ALA A 593 -6.75 -15.49 -15.54
C ALA A 593 -6.53 -15.77 -14.03
N LEU A 594 -7.52 -16.38 -13.37
CA LEU A 594 -7.39 -16.85 -11.99
C LEU A 594 -6.41 -18.04 -11.90
N CYS A 595 -6.40 -18.93 -12.88
CA CYS A 595 -5.42 -20.03 -12.95
C CYS A 595 -4.01 -19.54 -13.29
N GLU A 596 -3.85 -18.54 -14.16
CA GLU A 596 -2.59 -17.85 -14.45
C GLU A 596 -2.01 -17.20 -13.19
N MET A 597 -2.85 -16.51 -12.41
CA MET A 597 -2.51 -15.95 -11.10
C MET A 597 -2.01 -17.04 -10.13
N ILE A 598 -2.74 -18.15 -10.05
CA ILE A 598 -2.39 -19.32 -9.22
C ILE A 598 -1.05 -19.93 -9.64
N VAL A 599 -0.85 -20.20 -10.94
CA VAL A 599 0.40 -20.75 -11.47
C VAL A 599 1.58 -19.81 -11.19
N THR A 600 1.38 -18.50 -11.31
CA THR A 600 2.40 -17.48 -11.05
C THR A 600 2.81 -17.48 -9.57
N ALA A 601 1.84 -17.42 -8.65
CA ALA A 601 2.09 -17.51 -7.20
C ALA A 601 2.75 -18.83 -6.76
N MET A 602 2.49 -19.93 -7.49
CA MET A 602 3.09 -21.24 -7.23
C MET A 602 4.52 -21.40 -7.75
N VAL A 603 4.88 -20.70 -8.83
CA VAL A 603 6.24 -20.72 -9.41
C VAL A 603 7.18 -19.77 -8.65
N ASP A 604 6.63 -18.76 -7.99
CA ASP A 604 7.35 -17.78 -7.17
C ASP A 604 8.25 -18.44 -6.09
N THR A 605 9.35 -17.79 -5.75
CA THR A 605 10.29 -18.22 -4.70
C THR A 605 9.72 -17.98 -3.29
N SER A 606 8.82 -17.00 -3.14
CA SER A 606 8.25 -16.62 -1.85
C SER A 606 7.43 -17.74 -1.21
N LEU A 607 7.85 -18.16 -0.02
CA LEU A 607 7.10 -19.10 0.82
C LEU A 607 5.71 -18.56 1.21
N VAL A 608 5.56 -17.24 1.34
CA VAL A 608 4.31 -16.57 1.72
C VAL A 608 3.25 -16.72 0.63
N LEU A 609 3.59 -16.38 -0.63
CA LEU A 609 2.67 -16.54 -1.77
C LEU A 609 2.30 -18.01 -1.98
N ASN A 610 3.27 -18.91 -1.82
CA ASN A 610 3.05 -20.35 -1.94
C ASN A 610 2.06 -20.90 -0.89
N VAL A 611 2.08 -20.39 0.34
CA VAL A 611 1.11 -20.79 1.38
C VAL A 611 -0.27 -20.19 1.14
N GLN A 612 -0.35 -18.91 0.73
CA GLN A 612 -1.61 -18.25 0.39
C GLN A 612 -2.31 -18.96 -0.79
N VAL A 613 -1.61 -19.18 -1.91
CA VAL A 613 -2.20 -19.79 -3.11
C VAL A 613 -2.64 -21.24 -2.91
N MET A 614 -2.00 -21.99 -2.01
CA MET A 614 -2.46 -23.33 -1.63
C MET A 614 -3.82 -23.30 -0.93
N TYR A 615 -4.05 -22.30 -0.07
CA TYR A 615 -5.35 -22.12 0.56
C TYR A 615 -6.41 -21.73 -0.47
N LEU A 616 -6.11 -20.81 -1.39
CA LEU A 616 -6.97 -20.46 -2.51
C LEU A 616 -7.36 -21.69 -3.34
N CYS A 617 -6.40 -22.56 -3.66
CA CYS A 617 -6.63 -23.79 -4.42
C CYS A 617 -7.58 -24.75 -3.71
N ARG A 618 -7.37 -24.98 -2.41
CA ARG A 618 -8.29 -25.77 -1.57
C ARG A 618 -9.69 -25.15 -1.59
N LEU A 619 -9.79 -23.84 -1.33
CA LEU A 619 -11.05 -23.11 -1.20
C LEU A 619 -11.90 -23.17 -2.48
N LEU A 620 -11.27 -23.05 -3.65
CA LEU A 620 -11.92 -23.14 -4.96
C LEU A 620 -12.42 -24.57 -5.26
N LEU A 621 -11.61 -25.59 -4.94
CA LEU A 621 -11.97 -27.00 -5.14
C LEU A 621 -13.02 -27.50 -4.14
N GLU A 622 -13.03 -27.00 -2.90
CA GLU A 622 -14.06 -27.29 -1.90
C GLU A 622 -15.41 -26.64 -2.25
N LYS A 623 -15.41 -25.41 -2.79
CA LYS A 623 -16.65 -24.67 -3.11
C LYS A 623 -17.25 -25.00 -4.47
N ASN A 624 -16.43 -25.13 -5.52
CA ASN A 624 -16.87 -25.29 -6.92
C ASN A 624 -16.04 -26.37 -7.66
N PRO A 625 -16.04 -27.63 -7.20
CA PRO A 625 -15.21 -28.70 -7.79
C PRO A 625 -15.51 -28.95 -9.28
N GLU A 626 -16.78 -28.90 -9.71
CA GLU A 626 -17.18 -29.20 -11.10
C GLU A 626 -16.49 -28.29 -12.14
N VAL A 627 -16.17 -27.06 -11.77
CA VAL A 627 -15.46 -26.09 -12.64
C VAL A 627 -13.95 -26.22 -12.44
N TYR A 628 -13.48 -26.03 -11.20
CA TYR A 628 -12.05 -25.86 -10.95
C TYR A 628 -11.22 -27.13 -11.09
N LEU A 629 -11.82 -28.33 -10.93
CA LEU A 629 -11.12 -29.58 -11.24
C LEU A 629 -10.71 -29.66 -12.72
N GLN A 630 -11.54 -29.17 -13.64
CA GLN A 630 -11.21 -29.12 -15.07
C GLN A 630 -10.25 -27.97 -15.37
N CYS A 631 -10.53 -26.76 -14.91
CA CYS A 631 -9.67 -25.59 -15.15
C CYS A 631 -8.23 -25.81 -14.66
N PHE A 632 -8.03 -26.39 -13.47
CA PHE A 632 -6.69 -26.63 -12.91
C PHE A 632 -5.89 -27.67 -13.69
N ILE A 633 -6.56 -28.61 -14.38
CA ILE A 633 -5.93 -29.57 -15.31
C ILE A 633 -5.57 -28.88 -16.63
N HIS A 634 -6.49 -28.11 -17.23
CA HIS A 634 -6.28 -27.46 -18.52
C HIS A 634 -5.22 -26.35 -18.49
N GLU A 635 -5.25 -25.49 -17.47
CA GLU A 635 -4.35 -24.34 -17.29
C GLU A 635 -3.05 -24.71 -16.54
N GLY A 636 -2.83 -25.99 -16.24
CA GLY A 636 -1.55 -26.49 -15.73
C GLY A 636 -1.26 -26.28 -14.24
N VAL A 637 -2.25 -25.83 -13.44
CA VAL A 637 -2.12 -25.71 -11.97
C VAL A 637 -1.68 -27.04 -11.34
N THR A 638 -2.18 -28.19 -11.83
CA THR A 638 -1.77 -29.52 -11.36
C THR A 638 -0.28 -29.81 -11.56
N ASN A 639 0.35 -29.29 -12.61
CA ASN A 639 1.80 -29.39 -12.83
C ASN A 639 2.57 -28.52 -11.82
N SER A 640 2.07 -27.32 -11.52
CA SER A 640 2.66 -26.45 -10.48
C SER A 640 2.54 -27.04 -9.08
N LEU A 641 1.42 -27.72 -8.76
CA LEU A 641 1.27 -28.50 -7.52
C LEU A 641 2.34 -29.62 -7.42
N VAL A 642 2.60 -30.37 -8.50
CA VAL A 642 3.67 -31.39 -8.52
C VAL A 642 5.05 -30.75 -8.30
N LYS A 643 5.33 -29.61 -8.94
CA LYS A 643 6.60 -28.87 -8.74
C LYS A 643 6.78 -28.41 -7.29
N ILE A 644 5.74 -27.87 -6.65
CA ILE A 644 5.81 -27.47 -5.22
C ILE A 644 5.97 -28.69 -4.32
N HIS A 645 5.30 -29.80 -4.63
CA HIS A 645 5.43 -31.04 -3.87
C HIS A 645 6.89 -31.53 -3.85
N GLU A 646 7.51 -31.67 -5.02
CA GLU A 646 8.91 -32.11 -5.15
C GLU A 646 9.88 -31.07 -4.53
N ARG A 647 9.72 -29.77 -4.80
CA ARG A 647 10.56 -28.68 -4.25
C ARG A 647 10.64 -28.70 -2.72
N ASN A 648 9.58 -29.13 -2.03
CA ASN A 648 9.52 -29.14 -0.56
C ASN A 648 9.56 -30.56 0.06
N LYS A 649 9.69 -31.61 -0.75
CA LYS A 649 9.65 -33.02 -0.35
C LYS A 649 10.73 -33.40 0.65
N CYS A 650 11.91 -32.79 0.53
CA CYS A 650 13.08 -33.03 1.38
C CYS A 650 12.94 -32.49 2.81
N TYR A 651 11.92 -31.68 3.10
CA TYR A 651 11.66 -31.13 4.44
C TYR A 651 10.71 -32.01 5.27
N ARG A 652 10.22 -33.12 4.73
CA ARG A 652 9.50 -34.14 5.51
C ARG A 652 10.47 -34.74 6.54
N GLN A 653 10.10 -34.67 7.82
CA GLN A 653 11.03 -34.81 8.94
C GLN A 653 11.90 -36.08 8.91
N GLN A 654 13.18 -35.94 9.28
CA GLN A 654 13.94 -37.07 9.83
C GLN A 654 13.26 -37.50 11.12
N PRO A 655 13.09 -38.81 11.39
CA PRO A 655 12.37 -39.27 12.57
C PRO A 655 13.16 -38.95 13.85
N GLU A 656 12.67 -37.99 14.64
CA GLU A 656 13.06 -37.85 16.04
C GLU A 656 12.63 -39.11 16.81
N GLU A 657 13.47 -39.56 17.75
CA GLU A 657 13.29 -40.86 18.42
C GLU A 657 12.00 -40.92 19.27
N GLU A 658 11.34 -42.08 19.25
CA GLU A 658 10.03 -42.28 19.86
C GLU A 658 10.04 -42.07 21.38
N GLN A 659 9.21 -41.14 21.88
CA GLN A 659 8.77 -41.12 23.29
C GLN A 659 7.26 -41.32 23.36
N GLU A 660 6.85 -42.51 23.81
CA GLU A 660 5.45 -42.93 23.89
C GLU A 660 4.65 -42.10 24.91
N SER A 661 3.49 -41.58 24.48
CA SER A 661 2.37 -41.27 25.37
C SER A 661 1.03 -41.47 24.63
N PRO A 662 -0.09 -41.76 25.34
CA PRO A 662 -1.03 -42.75 24.84
C PRO A 662 -2.12 -42.24 23.88
N VAL A 663 -2.58 -43.18 23.04
CA VAL A 663 -3.65 -43.07 22.03
C VAL A 663 -4.97 -42.49 22.59
N GLY A 664 -5.51 -41.45 21.95
CA GLY A 664 -6.86 -40.95 22.21
C GLY A 664 -7.33 -39.78 21.33
N SER A 665 -8.12 -40.10 20.28
CA SER A 665 -8.94 -39.19 19.44
C SER A 665 -8.27 -38.15 18.52
N ASP A 666 -8.93 -37.94 17.37
CA ASP A 666 -8.92 -36.79 16.45
C ASP A 666 -7.61 -36.30 15.81
N ALA A 667 -7.18 -37.08 14.81
CA ALA A 667 -6.09 -36.76 13.87
C ALA A 667 -6.48 -35.69 12.82
N THR A 668 -6.83 -34.48 13.26
CA THR A 668 -7.05 -33.30 12.38
C THR A 668 -6.39 -32.00 12.88
N HIS A 669 -5.81 -31.98 14.08
CA HIS A 669 -5.08 -30.82 14.58
C HIS A 669 -3.64 -30.77 14.05
N LEU A 670 -3.44 -30.02 12.96
CA LEU A 670 -2.13 -29.57 12.54
C LEU A 670 -1.50 -28.74 13.69
N LYS A 671 -0.30 -29.12 14.15
CA LYS A 671 0.47 -28.31 15.10
C LYS A 671 0.80 -26.96 14.44
N CYS A 672 0.86 -25.88 15.23
CA CYS A 672 1.28 -24.56 14.75
C CYS A 672 2.68 -24.66 14.09
N PRO A 673 2.86 -24.27 12.81
CA PRO A 673 4.17 -24.36 12.17
C PRO A 673 5.09 -23.24 12.68
N THR A 674 5.98 -23.59 13.61
CA THR A 674 6.91 -22.66 14.29
C THR A 674 8.21 -22.39 13.54
N THR A 675 8.48 -23.07 12.42
CA THR A 675 9.74 -22.94 11.67
C THR A 675 9.48 -22.97 10.16
N ILE A 676 10.41 -22.41 9.39
CA ILE A 676 10.38 -22.41 7.91
C ILE A 676 10.33 -23.86 7.36
N ALA A 677 11.03 -24.80 8.00
CA ALA A 677 10.97 -26.22 7.63
C ALA A 677 9.56 -26.81 7.82
N ASN A 678 8.90 -26.51 8.94
CA ASN A 678 7.53 -26.96 9.21
C ASN A 678 6.52 -26.39 8.20
N TRP A 679 6.74 -25.15 7.73
CA TRP A 679 5.95 -24.54 6.65
C TRP A 679 6.20 -25.18 5.27
N ARG A 680 7.45 -25.55 4.95
CA ARG A 680 7.76 -26.30 3.71
C ARG A 680 7.19 -27.73 3.76
N GLU A 681 7.27 -28.42 4.89
CA GLU A 681 6.63 -29.73 5.09
C GLU A 681 5.10 -29.65 4.90
N LEU A 682 4.46 -28.62 5.48
CA LEU A 682 3.04 -28.32 5.30
C LEU A 682 2.70 -28.17 3.81
N LEU A 683 3.47 -27.41 3.04
CA LEU A 683 3.25 -27.27 1.59
C LEU A 683 3.37 -28.60 0.84
N SER A 684 4.32 -29.46 1.20
CA SER A 684 4.48 -30.78 0.56
C SER A 684 3.29 -31.71 0.87
N ILE A 685 2.79 -31.69 2.11
CA ILE A 685 1.57 -32.42 2.53
C ILE A 685 0.33 -31.84 1.83
N GLU A 686 0.19 -30.53 1.79
CA GLU A 686 -0.96 -29.85 1.18
C GLU A 686 -1.04 -30.10 -0.33
N ALA A 687 0.09 -29.98 -1.04
CA ALA A 687 0.17 -30.36 -2.45
C ALA A 687 -0.19 -31.84 -2.67
N THR A 688 0.19 -32.75 -1.76
CA THR A 688 -0.22 -34.16 -1.82
C THR A 688 -1.74 -34.33 -1.70
N ASN A 689 -2.35 -33.63 -0.74
CA ASN A 689 -3.80 -33.67 -0.49
C ASN A 689 -4.60 -33.12 -1.69
N LEU A 690 -4.16 -31.98 -2.25
CA LEU A 690 -4.78 -31.38 -3.43
C LEU A 690 -4.63 -32.30 -4.66
N LEU A 691 -3.43 -32.83 -4.93
CA LEU A 691 -3.20 -33.77 -6.03
C LEU A 691 -4.04 -35.04 -5.91
N ALA A 692 -4.30 -35.53 -4.70
CA ALA A 692 -5.17 -36.68 -4.48
C ALA A 692 -6.62 -36.45 -4.98
N MET A 693 -7.12 -35.20 -4.99
CA MET A 693 -8.45 -34.88 -5.53
C MET A 693 -8.54 -35.12 -7.05
N PHE A 694 -7.43 -34.93 -7.78
CA PHE A 694 -7.34 -35.12 -9.23
C PHE A 694 -7.11 -36.58 -9.66
N SER A 695 -6.90 -37.51 -8.72
CA SER A 695 -6.68 -38.94 -9.00
C SER A 695 -7.83 -39.65 -9.72
N SER A 696 -9.01 -39.02 -9.76
CA SER A 696 -10.18 -39.48 -10.51
C SER A 696 -10.23 -38.97 -11.97
N LEU A 697 -9.34 -38.06 -12.34
CA LEU A 697 -9.29 -37.35 -13.63
C LEU A 697 -7.98 -37.54 -14.39
N SER A 698 -6.99 -38.22 -13.81
CA SER A 698 -5.77 -38.66 -14.48
C SER A 698 -6.07 -39.80 -15.45
N ASP A 699 -6.70 -39.48 -16.58
CA ASP A 699 -7.04 -40.44 -17.64
C ASP A 699 -5.78 -40.82 -18.43
N ASP A 700 -5.09 -41.87 -17.95
CA ASP A 700 -3.95 -42.52 -18.62
C ASP A 700 -4.23 -42.83 -20.10
N SER A 701 -5.49 -43.00 -20.52
CA SER A 701 -5.84 -43.23 -21.92
C SER A 701 -5.41 -42.06 -22.82
N ARG A 702 -5.38 -40.82 -22.33
CA ARG A 702 -4.98 -39.62 -23.08
C ARG A 702 -3.47 -39.59 -23.30
N ILE A 703 -2.69 -39.83 -22.24
CA ILE A 703 -1.24 -39.94 -22.31
C ILE A 703 -0.83 -41.16 -23.17
N CYS A 704 -1.53 -42.28 -23.06
CA CYS A 704 -1.35 -43.43 -23.97
C CYS A 704 -1.71 -43.10 -25.42
N ARG A 705 -2.77 -42.29 -25.67
CA ARG A 705 -3.12 -41.84 -27.04
C ARG A 705 -2.05 -40.91 -27.63
N LEU A 706 -1.42 -40.03 -26.84
CA LEU A 706 -0.28 -39.21 -27.29
C LEU A 706 0.98 -40.07 -27.53
N LYS A 707 1.32 -40.98 -26.62
CA LYS A 707 2.42 -41.94 -26.83
C LYS A 707 2.20 -42.82 -28.06
N ASN A 708 0.95 -43.11 -28.41
CA ASN A 708 0.59 -43.78 -29.66
C ASN A 708 0.76 -42.89 -30.92
N VAL A 709 0.65 -41.56 -30.82
CA VAL A 709 1.04 -40.66 -31.92
C VAL A 709 2.56 -40.70 -32.12
N ASP A 710 3.33 -40.62 -31.04
CA ASP A 710 4.79 -40.71 -31.06
C ASP A 710 5.29 -42.02 -31.70
N THR A 711 4.75 -43.19 -31.28
CA THR A 711 5.10 -44.46 -31.93
C THR A 711 4.68 -44.53 -33.39
N LEU A 712 3.50 -44.01 -33.78
CA LEU A 712 3.09 -43.96 -35.20
C LEU A 712 3.98 -43.03 -36.05
N LEU A 713 4.54 -41.95 -35.48
CA LEU A 713 5.53 -41.09 -36.14
C LEU A 713 6.87 -41.81 -36.31
N ARG A 714 7.32 -42.57 -35.30
CA ARG A 714 8.52 -43.41 -35.35
C ARG A 714 8.38 -44.57 -36.35
N GLU A 715 7.21 -45.20 -36.41
CA GLU A 715 6.81 -46.20 -37.43
C GLU A 715 6.63 -45.60 -38.85
N ASN A 716 6.78 -44.29 -39.03
CA ASN A 716 6.66 -43.59 -40.32
C ASN A 716 5.23 -43.61 -40.93
N ARG A 717 4.20 -43.89 -40.11
CA ARG A 717 2.77 -44.01 -40.53
C ARG A 717 2.07 -42.66 -40.49
N LEU A 718 2.62 -41.69 -41.23
CA LEU A 718 2.32 -40.26 -41.11
C LEU A 718 0.82 -39.91 -41.16
N GLN A 719 0.03 -40.46 -42.08
CA GLN A 719 -1.39 -40.10 -42.18
C GLN A 719 -2.21 -40.61 -40.98
N GLU A 720 -1.91 -41.79 -40.46
CA GLU A 720 -2.55 -42.33 -39.25
C GLU A 720 -2.14 -41.53 -38.01
N ALA A 721 -0.85 -41.17 -37.92
CA ALA A 721 -0.35 -40.27 -36.87
C ALA A 721 -1.05 -38.91 -36.90
N PHE A 722 -1.27 -38.32 -38.09
CA PHE A 722 -1.92 -37.01 -38.23
C PHE A 722 -3.42 -37.04 -37.93
N ASP A 723 -4.15 -38.08 -38.35
CA ASP A 723 -5.57 -38.23 -38.00
C ASP A 723 -5.75 -38.60 -36.52
N THR A 724 -4.82 -39.36 -35.91
CA THR A 724 -4.81 -39.64 -34.45
C THR A 724 -4.46 -38.39 -33.64
N LEU A 725 -3.42 -37.64 -34.03
CA LEU A 725 -3.04 -36.37 -33.40
C LEU A 725 -4.20 -35.36 -33.47
N ARG A 726 -4.89 -35.28 -34.61
CA ARG A 726 -6.11 -34.48 -34.74
C ARG A 726 -7.21 -34.96 -33.78
N ALA A 727 -7.45 -36.27 -33.66
CA ALA A 727 -8.47 -36.81 -32.76
C ALA A 727 -8.16 -36.51 -31.29
N VAL A 728 -6.89 -36.56 -30.89
CA VAL A 728 -6.42 -36.19 -29.55
C VAL A 728 -6.57 -34.69 -29.31
N LEU A 729 -6.09 -33.84 -30.22
CA LEU A 729 -6.18 -32.37 -30.13
C LEU A 729 -7.61 -31.80 -30.23
N LEU A 730 -8.61 -32.63 -30.53
CA LEU A 730 -10.04 -32.30 -30.48
C LEU A 730 -10.75 -32.84 -29.23
N ASP A 731 -10.05 -33.61 -28.41
CA ASP A 731 -10.49 -34.14 -27.11
C ASP A 731 -9.92 -33.26 -25.96
N ASP A 732 -9.78 -31.96 -26.23
CA ASP A 732 -9.25 -30.91 -25.33
C ASP A 732 -7.94 -31.29 -24.61
N THR A 733 -6.90 -31.65 -25.38
CA THR A 733 -5.54 -31.92 -24.86
C THR A 733 -4.96 -30.72 -24.14
N THR A 734 -4.39 -30.92 -22.95
CA THR A 734 -3.74 -29.83 -22.19
C THR A 734 -2.34 -29.54 -22.73
N ALA A 735 -1.84 -28.34 -22.45
CA ALA A 735 -0.44 -28.00 -22.75
C ALA A 735 0.56 -28.92 -22.01
N TYR A 736 0.19 -29.39 -20.82
CA TYR A 736 0.99 -30.32 -20.01
C TYR A 736 1.09 -31.71 -20.66
N GLU A 737 -0.02 -32.27 -21.13
CA GLU A 737 -0.04 -33.57 -21.85
C GLU A 737 0.82 -33.50 -23.14
N LEU A 738 0.74 -32.37 -23.86
CA LEU A 738 1.57 -32.09 -25.03
C LEU A 738 3.06 -31.88 -24.71
N SER A 739 3.40 -31.36 -23.53
CA SER A 739 4.79 -31.16 -23.10
C SER A 739 5.45 -32.40 -22.48
N THR A 740 4.65 -33.30 -21.89
CA THR A 740 5.12 -34.55 -21.27
C THR A 740 5.27 -35.70 -22.26
N THR A 741 5.06 -35.43 -23.55
CA THR A 741 5.30 -36.40 -24.63
C THR A 741 6.10 -35.74 -25.76
N ASP A 742 7.16 -36.42 -26.22
CA ASP A 742 8.04 -35.91 -27.30
C ASP A 742 7.34 -35.75 -28.67
N VAL A 743 6.03 -35.96 -28.74
CA VAL A 743 5.19 -35.86 -29.95
C VAL A 743 5.50 -34.59 -30.75
N LEU A 744 5.71 -33.44 -30.10
CA LEU A 744 6.07 -32.20 -30.80
C LEU A 744 7.51 -32.22 -31.35
N HIS A 745 8.49 -32.71 -30.58
CA HIS A 745 9.87 -32.85 -31.05
C HIS A 745 9.96 -33.87 -32.20
N THR A 746 9.46 -35.08 -31.97
CA THR A 746 9.41 -36.16 -32.96
C THR A 746 8.61 -35.77 -34.19
N LEU A 747 7.52 -34.98 -34.09
CA LEU A 747 6.81 -34.46 -35.26
C LEU A 747 7.68 -33.49 -36.07
N VAL A 748 8.33 -32.53 -35.41
CA VAL A 748 9.21 -31.54 -36.09
C VAL A 748 10.43 -32.22 -36.71
N GLU A 749 11.08 -33.11 -35.96
CA GLU A 749 12.20 -33.94 -36.42
C GLU A 749 11.80 -34.83 -37.59
N LYS A 750 10.63 -35.49 -37.52
CA LYS A 750 10.15 -36.34 -38.61
C LYS A 750 9.82 -35.55 -39.86
N LEU A 751 9.16 -34.39 -39.73
CA LEU A 751 8.89 -33.48 -40.86
C LEU A 751 10.19 -32.97 -41.50
N LYS A 752 11.22 -32.63 -40.71
CA LYS A 752 12.57 -32.33 -41.20
C LYS A 752 13.19 -33.52 -41.94
N SER A 753 13.11 -34.74 -41.39
CA SER A 753 13.70 -35.95 -41.97
C SER A 753 13.05 -36.43 -43.27
N VAL A 754 11.76 -36.16 -43.45
CA VAL A 754 10.97 -36.65 -44.59
C VAL A 754 11.12 -35.77 -45.82
N ASN A 755 11.38 -34.46 -45.65
CA ASN A 755 11.64 -33.48 -46.70
C ASN A 755 10.62 -33.48 -47.88
N ASP A 756 9.37 -33.88 -47.60
CA ASP A 756 8.28 -33.89 -48.57
C ASP A 756 7.23 -32.81 -48.21
N ILE A 757 7.06 -31.87 -49.13
CA ILE A 757 6.01 -30.83 -49.07
C ILE A 757 4.63 -31.50 -48.98
N GLY A 758 4.45 -32.68 -49.59
CA GLY A 758 3.25 -33.50 -49.49
C GLY A 758 2.86 -33.87 -48.06
N ALA A 759 3.81 -34.19 -47.19
CA ALA A 759 3.56 -34.49 -45.77
C ALA A 759 3.09 -33.25 -44.98
N VAL A 760 3.72 -32.09 -45.19
CA VAL A 760 3.32 -30.81 -44.56
C VAL A 760 1.92 -30.38 -45.04
N VAL A 761 1.64 -30.55 -46.33
CA VAL A 761 0.31 -30.30 -46.92
C VAL A 761 -0.72 -31.33 -46.43
N ALA A 762 -0.35 -32.58 -46.15
CA ALA A 762 -1.24 -33.60 -45.58
C ALA A 762 -1.57 -33.31 -44.11
N LEU A 763 -0.58 -32.92 -43.29
CA LEU A 763 -0.76 -32.51 -41.90
C LEU A 763 -1.68 -31.29 -41.81
N SER A 764 -1.34 -30.21 -42.51
CA SER A 764 -2.13 -28.97 -42.53
C SER A 764 -3.55 -29.19 -43.07
N ARG A 765 -3.73 -29.99 -44.13
CA ARG A 765 -5.07 -30.38 -44.62
C ARG A 765 -5.83 -31.23 -43.60
N THR A 766 -5.16 -32.11 -42.85
CA THR A 766 -5.78 -32.97 -41.84
C THR A 766 -6.22 -32.17 -40.61
N LEU A 767 -5.40 -31.23 -40.14
CA LEU A 767 -5.78 -30.28 -39.09
C LEU A 767 -6.88 -29.31 -39.57
N ALA A 768 -6.87 -28.91 -40.84
CA ALA A 768 -7.87 -28.02 -41.45
C ALA A 768 -9.19 -28.70 -41.90
N LYS A 769 -9.36 -30.02 -41.74
CA LYS A 769 -10.69 -30.67 -41.88
C LYS A 769 -11.66 -29.95 -40.93
N GLN A 770 -12.76 -29.39 -41.42
CA GLN A 770 -13.58 -28.47 -40.62
C GLN A 770 -14.34 -29.18 -39.48
N GLY A 771 -14.20 -28.65 -38.27
CA GLY A 771 -15.17 -28.78 -37.18
C GLY A 771 -15.88 -27.43 -36.97
N SER A 772 -17.15 -27.43 -36.57
CA SER A 772 -18.04 -26.25 -36.67
C SER A 772 -17.93 -25.25 -35.52
N ASN A 773 -16.73 -24.94 -35.02
CA ASN A 773 -16.48 -23.90 -34.02
C ASN A 773 -15.22 -23.09 -34.39
N SER A 774 -15.36 -21.78 -34.57
CA SER A 774 -14.32 -20.89 -35.12
C SER A 774 -13.43 -20.22 -34.08
N ALA A 775 -13.40 -20.73 -32.84
CA ALA A 775 -12.80 -20.06 -31.67
C ALA A 775 -12.12 -21.00 -30.65
N SER A 776 -11.81 -22.25 -31.01
CA SER A 776 -11.11 -23.17 -30.10
C SER A 776 -9.60 -22.89 -30.00
N PRO A 777 -8.92 -23.24 -28.88
CA PRO A 777 -7.45 -23.17 -28.77
C PRO A 777 -6.74 -23.91 -29.90
N PHE A 778 -7.29 -25.04 -30.35
CA PHE A 778 -6.85 -25.78 -31.54
C PHE A 778 -6.71 -24.90 -32.79
N ALA A 779 -7.67 -24.01 -33.06
CA ALA A 779 -7.61 -23.09 -34.21
C ALA A 779 -6.52 -22.01 -34.06
N ARG A 780 -6.08 -21.72 -32.82
CA ARG A 780 -4.95 -20.83 -32.52
C ARG A 780 -3.61 -21.57 -32.65
N PHE A 781 -3.51 -22.78 -32.12
CA PHE A 781 -2.38 -23.68 -32.28
C PHE A 781 -2.08 -23.98 -33.76
N VAL A 782 -3.10 -24.30 -34.57
CA VAL A 782 -2.93 -24.53 -36.02
C VAL A 782 -2.38 -23.30 -36.75
N ARG A 783 -2.75 -22.08 -36.34
CA ARG A 783 -2.17 -20.84 -36.90
C ARG A 783 -0.73 -20.62 -36.43
N LEU A 784 -0.44 -20.82 -35.14
CA LEU A 784 0.93 -20.73 -34.61
C LEU A 784 1.86 -21.74 -35.29
N LEU A 785 1.38 -22.96 -35.55
CA LEU A 785 2.11 -23.99 -36.30
C LEU A 785 2.33 -23.56 -37.76
N GLN A 786 1.32 -22.98 -38.43
CA GLN A 786 1.46 -22.42 -39.78
C GLN A 786 2.47 -21.26 -39.83
N THR A 787 2.49 -20.40 -38.82
CA THR A 787 3.45 -19.31 -38.67
C THR A 787 4.87 -19.83 -38.38
N ALA A 788 5.04 -20.77 -37.46
CA ALA A 788 6.34 -21.38 -37.17
C ALA A 788 6.92 -22.11 -38.40
N LEU A 789 6.08 -22.84 -39.15
CA LEU A 789 6.47 -23.46 -40.41
C LEU A 789 6.84 -22.44 -41.51
N SER A 790 6.38 -21.19 -41.42
CA SER A 790 6.75 -20.12 -42.35
C SER A 790 8.09 -19.44 -42.04
N TYR A 791 8.69 -19.70 -40.86
CA TYR A 791 10.02 -19.22 -40.49
C TYR A 791 11.14 -20.27 -40.70
N LEU A 792 10.83 -21.43 -41.27
CA LEU A 792 11.82 -22.46 -41.61
C LEU A 792 12.42 -22.19 -43.01
N ASP A 793 13.35 -21.24 -43.10
CA ASP A 793 13.94 -20.68 -44.34
C ASP A 793 14.68 -21.67 -45.29
N GLN A 794 14.66 -22.98 -45.01
CA GLN A 794 15.09 -24.01 -45.96
C GLN A 794 13.94 -24.62 -46.79
N PHE A 795 12.68 -24.28 -46.49
CA PHE A 795 11.52 -24.69 -47.29
C PHE A 795 11.25 -23.70 -48.44
N GLN A 796 11.88 -23.89 -49.60
CA GLN A 796 11.52 -23.17 -50.83
C GLN A 796 10.48 -23.96 -51.65
N PRO A 797 9.18 -23.56 -51.68
CA PRO A 797 8.18 -24.21 -52.51
C PRO A 797 8.28 -23.72 -53.97
N PRO A 798 8.56 -24.59 -54.96
CA PRO A 798 8.43 -24.22 -56.36
C PRO A 798 6.95 -23.95 -56.70
N THR A 799 6.65 -22.69 -56.99
CA THR A 799 5.37 -22.19 -57.56
C THR A 799 4.10 -22.35 -56.71
N PHE A 800 3.99 -21.58 -55.62
CA PHE A 800 2.69 -21.01 -55.21
C PHE A 800 2.19 -19.97 -56.24
N SER A 801 1.80 -20.45 -57.42
CA SER A 801 1.03 -19.66 -58.37
C SER A 801 -0.46 -19.72 -58.03
N VAL A 802 -1.18 -18.60 -58.19
CA VAL A 802 -2.62 -18.46 -57.93
C VAL A 802 -3.04 -18.45 -56.44
N VAL A 803 -2.32 -17.72 -55.59
CA VAL A 803 -2.93 -16.94 -54.49
C VAL A 803 -2.37 -15.52 -54.53
N LYS A 804 -3.24 -14.50 -54.46
CA LYS A 804 -2.81 -13.09 -54.42
C LYS A 804 -2.75 -12.57 -52.99
N SER A 805 -1.53 -12.25 -52.53
CA SER A 805 -1.19 -11.50 -51.31
C SER A 805 -1.78 -12.00 -49.99
N ILE A 806 -0.89 -12.40 -49.07
CA ILE A 806 -1.22 -12.61 -47.65
C ILE A 806 -1.28 -11.26 -46.89
N HIS A 807 -0.65 -10.20 -47.40
CA HIS A 807 -0.46 -8.93 -46.70
C HIS A 807 -1.66 -7.95 -46.68
N THR A 808 -2.89 -8.41 -46.94
CA THR A 808 -4.06 -7.50 -47.02
C THR A 808 -5.24 -7.86 -46.13
N GLN A 809 -5.21 -8.97 -45.37
CA GLN A 809 -6.23 -9.28 -44.36
C GLN A 809 -5.61 -9.96 -43.12
N ILE A 810 -6.15 -9.64 -41.94
CA ILE A 810 -5.73 -10.08 -40.60
C ILE A 810 -4.42 -9.42 -40.11
N PRO A 811 -4.48 -8.23 -39.47
CA PRO A 811 -3.43 -7.80 -38.56
C PRO A 811 -3.37 -8.75 -37.34
N LEU A 812 -2.16 -9.05 -36.87
CA LEU A 812 -1.96 -9.88 -35.68
C LEU A 812 -2.35 -9.10 -34.41
N ARG A 813 -3.32 -9.61 -33.67
CA ARG A 813 -3.55 -9.29 -32.25
C ARG A 813 -3.31 -10.53 -31.41
N LEU A 814 -2.42 -10.41 -30.43
CA LEU A 814 -2.47 -11.20 -29.22
C LEU A 814 -3.55 -10.62 -28.27
N VAL A 815 -3.81 -11.27 -27.15
CA VAL A 815 -4.89 -10.94 -26.17
C VAL A 815 -4.61 -9.54 -25.58
N VAL A 816 -5.57 -8.64 -25.35
CA VAL A 816 -6.59 -8.63 -24.27
C VAL A 816 -8.07 -8.55 -24.78
N HIS A 817 -9.02 -8.64 -23.86
CA HIS A 817 -10.41 -9.10 -24.02
C HIS A 817 -11.43 -8.12 -24.64
N THR A 818 -12.66 -8.63 -24.82
CA THR A 818 -13.81 -8.03 -25.51
C THR A 818 -14.67 -7.12 -24.61
N PRO A 819 -15.52 -6.29 -25.23
CA PRO A 819 -16.95 -6.51 -25.01
C PRO A 819 -17.78 -6.48 -26.31
N GLY A 820 -18.97 -7.08 -26.26
CA GLY A 820 -19.89 -7.14 -27.40
C GLY A 820 -21.05 -6.14 -27.32
N SER A 821 -21.40 -5.52 -28.44
CA SER A 821 -22.77 -5.08 -28.71
C SER A 821 -23.13 -5.38 -30.17
N GLY A 822 -24.36 -5.84 -30.42
CA GLY A 822 -24.72 -6.45 -31.70
C GLY A 822 -25.55 -5.57 -32.63
N THR A 823 -25.26 -5.60 -33.93
CA THR A 823 -26.14 -5.05 -34.97
C THR A 823 -26.22 -5.95 -36.22
N LYS A 824 -27.35 -6.65 -36.31
CA LYS A 824 -28.08 -7.07 -37.54
C LYS A 824 -27.25 -7.62 -38.72
N GLN A 825 -27.34 -8.94 -38.89
CA GLN A 825 -27.05 -9.63 -40.16
C GLN A 825 -27.72 -8.94 -41.37
N LYS A 826 -27.03 -8.95 -42.51
CA LYS A 826 -27.69 -8.98 -43.82
C LYS A 826 -26.84 -9.80 -44.80
N LEU A 827 -27.33 -10.97 -45.19
CA LEU A 827 -26.66 -11.82 -46.18
C LEU A 827 -26.75 -11.15 -47.57
N SER A 828 -25.67 -11.23 -48.33
CA SER A 828 -25.69 -11.04 -49.79
C SER A 828 -24.81 -12.09 -50.47
N THR A 829 -25.41 -13.25 -50.75
CA THR A 829 -24.80 -14.29 -51.61
C THR A 829 -24.62 -13.74 -53.02
N GLY A 830 -23.40 -13.79 -53.55
CA GLY A 830 -23.14 -13.47 -54.95
C GLY A 830 -23.63 -14.60 -55.88
N ALA A 831 -24.39 -14.25 -56.91
CA ALA A 831 -24.73 -15.15 -58.02
C ALA A 831 -24.64 -14.38 -59.35
N SER A 832 -24.01 -15.00 -60.34
CA SER A 832 -23.55 -14.36 -61.58
C SER A 832 -24.66 -13.85 -62.51
N LYS A 833 -24.40 -12.75 -63.22
CA LYS A 833 -25.27 -12.24 -64.29
C LYS A 833 -25.08 -13.02 -65.60
N SER A 834 -26.18 -13.35 -66.27
CA SER A 834 -26.25 -13.58 -67.73
C SER A 834 -27.70 -13.37 -68.22
N GLY A 835 -27.91 -13.13 -69.52
CA GLY A 835 -29.23 -13.31 -70.16
C GLY A 835 -30.21 -12.12 -70.24
N GLN A 836 -29.97 -11.20 -71.19
CA GLN A 836 -30.93 -10.59 -72.14
C GLN A 836 -32.39 -10.19 -71.73
N ASN A 837 -32.72 -8.92 -72.02
CA ASN A 837 -33.97 -8.36 -72.60
C ASN A 837 -35.27 -9.21 -72.62
N ASN A 838 -36.36 -8.72 -72.00
CA ASN A 838 -37.39 -7.95 -72.71
C ASN A 838 -38.54 -7.37 -71.85
N ARG A 839 -39.04 -6.21 -72.30
CA ARG A 839 -40.40 -5.62 -72.23
C ARG A 839 -41.45 -6.11 -71.21
N SER A 840 -42.08 -5.14 -70.52
CA SER A 840 -43.54 -4.90 -70.39
C SER A 840 -44.02 -4.57 -68.96
N ALA A 841 -44.90 -3.56 -68.88
CA ALA A 841 -45.84 -3.29 -67.78
C ALA A 841 -47.14 -4.13 -68.02
N PRO A 842 -48.23 -4.07 -67.20
CA PRO A 842 -48.54 -3.10 -66.14
C PRO A 842 -49.26 -3.68 -64.90
N SER A 843 -49.86 -2.77 -64.12
CA SER A 843 -51.12 -2.88 -63.32
C SER A 843 -51.03 -2.64 -61.80
N ALA A 844 -51.99 -1.83 -61.35
CA ALA A 844 -52.45 -1.62 -59.97
C ALA A 844 -53.92 -2.16 -59.90
N PRO A 845 -54.76 -2.09 -58.82
CA PRO A 845 -54.92 -0.89 -57.97
C PRO A 845 -55.51 -1.07 -56.52
N ARG A 846 -55.82 0.08 -55.88
CA ARG A 846 -56.84 0.33 -54.80
C ARG A 846 -56.59 -0.22 -53.37
N SER A 847 -57.07 0.40 -52.28
CA SER A 847 -57.53 1.80 -52.03
C SER A 847 -57.85 2.06 -50.53
N SER A 848 -58.02 3.34 -50.14
CA SER A 848 -58.75 3.89 -48.97
C SER A 848 -58.19 3.67 -47.54
N SER A 849 -58.36 4.58 -46.56
CA SER A 849 -58.71 6.03 -46.58
C SER A 849 -58.50 6.69 -45.21
N SER A 850 -58.14 7.98 -45.18
CA SER A 850 -58.02 8.88 -43.99
C SER A 850 -59.41 9.39 -43.51
N PRO A 851 -59.58 10.23 -42.43
CA PRO A 851 -58.88 11.52 -42.18
C PRO A 851 -58.58 11.92 -40.69
N ALA A 852 -57.93 13.09 -40.52
CA ALA A 852 -57.85 13.89 -39.28
C ALA A 852 -58.92 15.03 -39.29
N PRO A 853 -58.94 16.11 -38.46
CA PRO A 853 -57.86 16.99 -37.93
C PRO A 853 -57.82 16.98 -36.37
N SER A 854 -57.33 17.93 -35.54
CA SER A 854 -56.70 19.29 -35.60
C SER A 854 -56.02 19.54 -34.22
N ARG A 855 -55.38 20.67 -33.82
CA ARG A 855 -54.60 21.81 -34.38
C ARG A 855 -54.79 23.02 -33.42
N GLU A 856 -53.73 23.81 -33.22
CA GLU A 856 -53.64 25.19 -32.64
C GLU A 856 -53.22 25.30 -31.15
N THR A 857 -52.07 25.93 -30.79
CA THR A 857 -51.68 27.37 -30.61
C THR A 857 -52.39 28.09 -29.42
N THR A 858 -51.77 28.93 -28.54
CA THR A 858 -50.49 29.71 -28.56
C THR A 858 -50.02 30.20 -27.15
N THR A 859 -48.74 30.58 -27.00
CA THR A 859 -48.14 31.66 -26.12
C THR A 859 -48.05 31.65 -24.57
N ARG A 860 -46.82 32.03 -24.11
CA ARG A 860 -46.40 32.97 -23.01
C ARG A 860 -46.29 32.57 -21.50
N ARG A 861 -45.03 32.68 -21.02
CA ARG A 861 -44.51 33.11 -19.69
C ARG A 861 -45.17 34.40 -19.13
N PRO A 862 -44.90 34.83 -17.86
CA PRO A 862 -44.58 34.11 -16.60
C PRO A 862 -45.30 34.73 -15.35
N THR A 863 -45.05 34.27 -14.10
CA THR A 863 -44.51 35.07 -12.93
C THR A 863 -44.70 34.44 -11.53
N THR A 864 -43.66 34.56 -10.69
CA THR A 864 -43.60 34.80 -9.22
C THR A 864 -44.41 34.01 -8.16
N ARG A 865 -43.65 33.35 -7.26
CA ARG A 865 -43.56 33.58 -5.79
C ARG A 865 -44.78 33.31 -4.88
N ALA A 866 -44.58 32.45 -3.86
CA ALA A 866 -44.88 32.63 -2.42
C ALA A 866 -45.12 31.27 -1.69
N THR A 867 -44.79 31.24 -0.40
CA THR A 867 -45.03 30.12 0.54
C THR A 867 -46.43 30.20 1.18
N PRO A 868 -46.83 29.18 1.96
CA PRO A 868 -46.81 29.41 3.42
C PRO A 868 -46.23 28.25 4.25
N ARG A 869 -46.15 28.43 5.57
CA ARG A 869 -45.54 27.53 6.58
C ARG A 869 -46.43 27.46 7.84
N LYS A 870 -46.27 26.40 8.64
CA LYS A 870 -46.83 26.12 9.98
C LYS A 870 -48.27 25.55 10.03
N ALA A 871 -48.42 24.45 10.77
CA ALA A 871 -49.08 24.47 12.08
C ALA A 871 -48.66 23.23 12.91
N ALA A 872 -48.57 23.40 14.23
CA ALA A 872 -48.66 22.35 15.25
C ALA A 872 -49.76 22.80 16.25
N PRO A 873 -50.43 21.86 16.94
CA PRO A 873 -50.01 21.49 18.30
C PRO A 873 -50.15 19.96 18.53
N ILE A 874 -49.92 19.35 19.71
CA ILE A 874 -49.68 19.84 21.08
C ILE A 874 -48.35 19.29 21.59
#